data_AF-A0A355RGC5-F1
#
_entry.id   AF-A0A355RGC5-F1
#
_cell.length_a   1.000
_cell.length_b   1.000
_cell.length_c   1.000
_cell.angle_alpha   90.00
_cell.angle_beta   90.00
_cell.angle_gamma   90.00
#
_symmetry.space_group_name_H-M   'P 1'
#
loop_
_entity.id
_entity.type
_entity.pdbx_description
1 polymer ?
#
loop_
_entity_poly.entity_id
_entity_poly.type
_entity_poly.pdbx_seq_one_letter_code
_entity_poly.pdbx_strand_id
1 'polypeptide(L)'
;ARFGLLNEGSVGLESLLPGLLALGQDNSEEIEARFPKVLRRVGGYNLDALLPDTLAKRPGSTAQKNDINLSHLLVGSEGTLAYSAAIELKLSPLPAPKLMALCHFASFYAAMDAAQYLVALDPITVELIDQTMISLARSIPLFKSTVDDYIRNDPEAVLVVEFAEEDWAKNLAKIDQLQAVMAQLSDAQADKPRQKICKEEAVVVITPPDQQARISEMRKSGLNIMMSMKSEAKPVSFVEDCAVPLQDLAEYTQGLTEIFEKYGTSGTWYAHASVGCLHVRPVLNMKLSADVQKMKSIATEAFELVQKYGGSHSGEHGDGLSRSEFNPVMFGPQLTAAFRKLKALFDPAGVFNPGKIIDAPDMDTRALFRFAPGYHVADFPTQLNWSAWPGAAGGFQGAVEMCNNNGACRKRDGGVMCPSFRVTGAEKDSTRGRANSLRLAMSGQLGAKALASPDMADTMKLCVSCKACKHECPTGVDMAAMKIEISALLRAENGLSRRDRLIAYLPDYAPIAAALAPLFNLRDKLPGLAWLSQILTAFSAKRPLPLWQRRWFQPTELAVTPIGERPVLLFVDTFSRYFEPENLRSAQRVLSAAGFTPFAPLPDQRSTKPLCCGRTHLSVGNVARARDTAQRLVETYAPYAAAGIPIVGLEPSCLLALKDEIPALLNTQDAQQVAKMVLTFEELLLTEKTALCLKPLQAKALLHGHCHQKAFGVMRPVQEVLGMIEGLEVETIETSCCGMAGAFGYGAETFDISMQMAEARLLPAIRGADAQTYVIADGTSCRSQIKDGAAREAVHVVRLLDQQLIKD
;
A
#
# COMPACT_ATOMS: atom_id res chain seq x y z
N ALA A 1 3.47 33.50 24.16
CA ALA A 1 4.54 33.15 25.12
C ALA A 1 5.63 32.36 24.39
N ARG A 2 6.90 32.51 24.80
CA ARG A 2 8.02 31.68 24.32
C ARG A 2 8.46 30.75 25.45
N PHE A 3 8.42 29.44 25.20
CA PHE A 3 8.87 28.40 26.13
C PHE A 3 10.29 27.97 25.75
N GLY A 4 11.22 27.98 26.70
CA GLY A 4 12.63 27.68 26.48
C GLY A 4 13.38 27.56 27.81
N LEU A 5 14.71 27.68 27.76
CA LEU A 5 15.54 27.76 28.96
C LEU A 5 15.16 29.02 29.76
N LEU A 6 14.94 28.89 31.07
CA LEU A 6 14.46 30.00 31.90
C LEU A 6 15.43 31.19 31.92
N ASN A 7 16.73 30.92 31.97
CA ASN A 7 17.82 31.90 32.00
C ASN A 7 18.12 32.55 30.64
N GLU A 8 17.55 32.05 29.53
CA GLU A 8 17.82 32.55 28.17
C GLU A 8 16.61 33.27 27.53
N GLY A 9 15.61 33.66 28.32
CA GLY A 9 14.55 34.57 27.88
C GLY A 9 13.22 33.90 27.54
N SER A 10 12.64 33.20 28.52
CA SER A 10 11.20 32.90 28.50
C SER A 10 10.38 34.20 28.61
N VAL A 11 9.46 34.46 27.69
CA VAL A 11 8.67 35.72 27.61
C VAL A 11 7.17 35.41 27.64
N GLY A 12 6.39 36.18 28.41
CA GLY A 12 4.93 36.06 28.44
C GLY A 12 4.45 34.87 29.29
N LEU A 13 5.23 34.48 30.31
CA LEU A 13 4.94 33.40 31.26
C LEU A 13 4.80 33.90 32.69
N GLU A 14 4.73 35.21 32.91
CA GLU A 14 4.81 35.85 34.23
C GLU A 14 3.68 35.37 35.16
N SER A 15 2.49 35.12 34.61
CA SER A 15 1.35 34.62 35.36
C SER A 15 1.36 33.10 35.60
N LEU A 16 2.14 32.33 34.81
CA LEU A 16 2.18 30.87 34.88
C LEU A 16 3.37 30.38 35.70
N LEU A 17 4.54 31.01 35.53
CA LEU A 17 5.82 30.54 36.02
C LEU A 17 5.83 30.22 37.53
N PRO A 18 5.29 31.07 38.43
CA PRO A 18 5.27 30.75 39.86
C PRO A 18 4.49 29.47 40.15
N GLY A 19 3.34 29.27 39.50
CA GLY A 19 2.52 28.06 39.65
C GLY A 19 3.19 26.81 39.10
N LEU A 20 3.95 26.94 38.01
CA LEU A 20 4.71 25.82 37.44
C LEU A 20 5.85 25.39 38.36
N LEU A 21 6.63 26.34 38.88
CA LEU A 21 7.74 26.02 39.78
C LEU A 21 7.22 25.43 41.11
N ALA A 22 6.13 25.97 41.65
CA ALA A 22 5.47 25.40 42.83
C ALA A 22 4.99 23.97 42.56
N LEU A 23 4.36 23.70 41.41
CA LEU A 23 3.93 22.34 41.05
C LEU A 23 5.10 21.34 41.00
N GLY A 24 6.25 21.74 40.44
CA GLY A 24 7.44 20.89 40.43
C GLY A 24 7.99 20.63 41.83
N GLN A 25 8.10 21.67 42.65
CA GLN A 25 8.64 21.60 44.01
C GLN A 25 7.73 20.80 44.95
N ASP A 26 6.42 21.05 44.94
CA ASP A 26 5.43 20.41 45.83
C ASP A 26 5.30 18.89 45.55
N ASN A 27 5.74 18.43 44.37
CA ASN A 27 5.62 17.03 43.94
C ASN A 27 6.97 16.37 43.68
N SER A 28 8.10 16.95 44.08
CA SER A 28 9.43 16.47 43.69
C SER A 28 9.70 15.01 44.09
N GLU A 29 9.36 14.62 45.33
CA GLU A 29 9.56 13.25 45.82
C GLU A 29 8.73 12.23 45.02
N GLU A 30 7.45 12.55 44.77
CA GLU A 30 6.56 11.67 44.03
C GLU A 30 6.98 11.58 42.55
N ILE A 31 7.43 12.69 41.96
CA ILE A 31 8.01 12.70 40.60
C ILE A 31 9.20 11.75 40.54
N GLU A 32 10.15 11.85 41.47
CA GLU A 32 11.33 11.00 41.50
C GLU A 32 10.98 9.52 41.63
N ALA A 33 10.00 9.19 42.48
CA ALA A 33 9.56 7.84 42.76
C ALA A 33 8.76 7.18 41.61
N ARG A 34 7.89 7.93 40.93
CA ARG A 34 6.92 7.38 39.96
C ARG A 34 7.34 7.51 38.50
N PHE A 35 8.11 8.54 38.14
CA PHE A 35 8.42 8.77 36.73
C PHE A 35 9.33 7.66 36.17
N PRO A 36 8.94 7.00 35.05
CA PRO A 36 9.75 5.98 34.42
C PRO A 36 11.15 6.50 34.08
N LYS A 37 12.17 5.64 34.23
CA LYS A 37 13.57 5.97 33.91
C LYS A 37 14.02 5.48 32.54
N VAL A 38 13.12 4.84 31.80
CA VAL A 38 13.34 4.42 30.41
C VAL A 38 13.49 5.63 29.47
N LEU A 39 14.24 5.45 28.38
CA LEU A 39 14.51 6.51 27.40
C LEU A 39 13.21 7.02 26.73
N ARG A 40 12.33 6.08 26.35
CA ARG A 40 11.06 6.37 25.70
C ARG A 40 9.94 6.45 26.71
N ARG A 41 9.51 7.68 27.00
CA ARG A 41 8.34 7.96 27.81
C ARG A 41 7.67 9.26 27.34
N VAL A 42 6.38 9.20 27.09
CA VAL A 42 5.57 10.36 26.71
C VAL A 42 4.19 10.36 27.36
N GLY A 43 3.93 9.45 28.30
CA GLY A 43 2.66 9.43 29.03
C GLY A 43 2.57 10.51 30.10
N GLY A 44 1.36 11.01 30.35
CA GLY A 44 1.11 12.10 31.27
C GLY A 44 1.68 13.45 30.80
N TYR A 45 1.78 14.40 31.72
CA TYR A 45 2.59 15.60 31.49
C TYR A 45 4.01 15.39 32.04
N ASN A 46 5.00 15.93 31.34
CA ASN A 46 6.42 15.91 31.75
C ASN A 46 6.69 16.86 32.94
N LEU A 47 6.04 16.63 34.09
CA LEU A 47 6.22 17.43 35.30
C LEU A 47 7.67 17.36 35.83
N ASP A 48 8.38 16.28 35.55
CA ASP A 48 9.80 16.14 35.88
C ASP A 48 10.68 17.20 35.23
N ALA A 49 10.24 17.78 34.09
CA ALA A 49 10.94 18.89 33.44
C ALA A 49 10.98 20.18 34.30
N LEU A 50 10.19 20.25 35.38
CA LEU A 50 10.18 21.37 36.33
C LEU A 50 11.21 21.19 37.45
N LEU A 51 11.83 20.01 37.58
CA LEU A 51 12.89 19.80 38.55
C LEU A 51 14.23 20.33 38.01
N PRO A 52 15.04 21.03 38.83
CA PRO A 52 16.25 21.71 38.36
C PRO A 52 17.26 20.79 37.66
N ASP A 53 17.45 19.56 38.16
CA ASP A 53 18.53 18.67 37.69
C ASP A 53 18.09 17.67 36.61
N THR A 54 16.80 17.61 36.27
CA THR A 54 16.25 16.68 35.27
C THR A 54 16.90 16.88 33.91
N LEU A 55 17.05 18.14 33.46
CA LEU A 55 17.61 18.43 32.14
C LEU A 55 19.09 18.02 32.07
N ALA A 56 19.85 18.25 33.14
CA ALA A 56 21.26 17.88 33.24
C ALA A 56 21.47 16.35 33.27
N LYS A 57 20.52 15.59 33.84
CA LYS A 57 20.57 14.12 33.89
C LYS A 57 20.28 13.42 32.56
N ARG A 58 19.84 14.14 31.52
CA ARG A 58 19.50 13.50 30.23
C ARG A 58 20.76 13.04 29.49
N PRO A 59 20.70 11.88 28.80
CA PRO A 59 21.82 11.41 27.98
C PRO A 59 22.27 12.46 26.97
N GLY A 60 23.57 12.76 26.93
CA GLY A 60 24.15 13.75 26.01
C GLY A 60 23.79 15.22 26.32
N SER A 61 23.23 15.51 27.50
CA SER A 61 22.91 16.88 27.90
C SER A 61 24.16 17.69 28.22
N THR A 62 24.12 18.97 27.89
CA THR A 62 25.15 19.97 28.25
C THR A 62 24.62 21.00 29.26
N ALA A 63 23.38 20.81 29.73
CA ALA A 63 22.71 21.71 30.66
C ALA A 63 23.33 21.63 32.07
N GLN A 64 23.28 22.75 32.78
CA GLN A 64 23.70 22.84 34.17
C GLN A 64 22.62 22.29 35.12
N LYS A 65 23.02 21.98 36.37
CA LYS A 65 22.15 21.37 37.38
C LYS A 65 20.90 22.18 37.74
N ASN A 66 20.85 23.48 37.44
CA ASN A 66 19.70 24.34 37.74
C ASN A 66 18.97 24.82 36.47
N ASP A 67 19.35 24.32 35.31
CA ASP A 67 18.73 24.72 34.05
C ASP A 67 17.38 24.01 33.88
N ILE A 68 16.32 24.82 33.86
CA ILE A 68 14.96 24.37 33.55
C ILE A 68 14.60 24.87 32.16
N ASN A 69 14.19 23.96 31.27
CA ASN A 69 13.67 24.28 29.95
C ASN A 69 12.19 23.94 29.85
N LEU A 70 11.35 24.99 29.91
CA LEU A 70 9.90 24.84 29.95
C LEU A 70 9.30 24.30 28.64
N SER A 71 10.05 24.28 27.53
CA SER A 71 9.55 23.67 26.29
C SER A 71 9.30 22.17 26.47
N HIS A 72 10.08 21.49 27.32
CA HIS A 72 9.90 20.06 27.62
C HIS A 72 8.59 19.74 28.34
N LEU A 73 7.98 20.71 29.02
CA LEU A 73 6.64 20.55 29.60
C LEU A 73 5.55 20.47 28.51
N LEU A 74 5.76 21.16 27.38
CA LEU A 74 4.83 21.16 26.25
C LEU A 74 5.04 19.96 25.31
N VAL A 75 6.26 19.44 25.21
CA VAL A 75 6.55 18.21 24.45
C VAL A 75 5.79 17.05 25.09
N GLY A 76 4.94 16.37 24.30
CA GLY A 76 4.06 15.30 24.78
C GLY A 76 2.73 15.78 25.37
N SER A 77 2.47 17.09 25.45
CA SER A 77 1.18 17.60 25.97
C SER A 77 -0.02 17.40 25.03
N GLU A 78 0.18 16.78 23.86
CA GLU A 78 -0.89 16.44 22.90
C GLU A 78 -1.84 17.60 22.54
N GLY A 79 -1.34 18.84 22.58
CA GLY A 79 -2.15 20.02 22.31
C GLY A 79 -3.20 20.34 23.39
N THR A 80 -3.11 19.73 24.56
CA THR A 80 -4.00 20.02 25.71
C THR A 80 -3.54 21.25 26.48
N LEU A 81 -2.25 21.61 26.46
CA LEU A 81 -1.74 22.79 27.16
C LEU A 81 -1.59 24.01 26.23
N ALA A 82 -1.21 23.79 24.98
CA ALA A 82 -0.96 24.87 24.04
C ALA A 82 -1.04 24.41 22.58
N TYR A 83 -1.27 25.36 21.68
CA TYR A 83 -1.02 25.22 20.24
C TYR A 83 0.33 25.89 19.91
N SER A 84 1.21 25.17 19.20
CA SER A 84 2.52 25.68 18.80
C SER A 84 2.46 26.29 17.40
N ALA A 85 2.79 27.58 17.27
CA ALA A 85 2.87 28.27 15.98
C ALA A 85 4.25 28.12 15.29
N ALA A 86 5.31 27.92 16.08
CA ALA A 86 6.67 27.69 15.60
C ALA A 86 7.44 26.83 16.63
N ILE A 87 8.40 26.04 16.15
CA ILE A 87 9.26 25.17 16.97
C ILE A 87 10.69 25.31 16.44
N GLU A 88 11.65 25.48 17.34
CA GLU A 88 13.08 25.46 17.03
C GLU A 88 13.64 24.07 17.38
N LEU A 89 14.32 23.43 16.43
CA LEU A 89 14.80 22.05 16.55
C LEU A 89 16.33 22.00 16.39
N LYS A 90 16.99 21.20 17.22
CA LYS A 90 18.39 20.84 17.03
C LYS A 90 18.51 19.87 15.85
N LEU A 91 19.44 20.15 14.94
CA LEU A 91 19.75 19.26 13.82
C LEU A 91 20.90 18.31 14.18
N SER A 92 20.89 17.13 13.57
CA SER A 92 21.97 16.14 13.64
C SER A 92 22.65 16.00 12.27
N PRO A 93 23.94 15.69 12.21
CA PRO A 93 24.60 15.28 10.96
C PRO A 93 23.91 14.06 10.34
N LEU A 94 24.00 13.91 9.03
CA LEU A 94 23.53 12.70 8.34
C LEU A 94 24.45 11.51 8.72
N PRO A 95 23.88 10.31 8.92
CA PRO A 95 24.69 9.13 9.24
C PRO A 95 25.62 8.75 8.09
N ALA A 96 26.73 8.08 8.41
CA ALA A 96 27.65 7.49 7.46
C ALA A 96 26.98 6.34 6.66
N PRO A 97 27.60 5.83 5.58
CA PRO A 97 27.08 4.66 4.85
C PRO A 97 26.82 3.49 5.79
N LYS A 98 25.55 3.06 5.83
CA LYS A 98 25.09 2.03 6.75
C LYS A 98 25.22 0.62 6.19
N LEU A 99 25.36 -0.33 7.10
CA LEU A 99 25.33 -1.77 6.85
C LEU A 99 24.23 -2.40 7.72
N MET A 100 23.46 -3.34 7.15
CA MET A 100 22.36 -4.02 7.83
C MET A 100 22.66 -5.51 8.02
N ALA A 101 22.24 -6.06 9.17
CA ALA A 101 22.26 -7.49 9.45
C ALA A 101 20.92 -7.98 10.00
N LEU A 102 20.50 -9.19 9.61
CA LEU A 102 19.30 -9.86 10.11
C LEU A 102 19.68 -11.02 11.01
N CYS A 103 19.42 -10.90 12.31
CA CYS A 103 19.63 -11.94 13.31
C CYS A 103 18.37 -12.78 13.48
N HIS A 104 18.43 -14.08 13.17
CA HIS A 104 17.29 -15.00 13.14
C HIS A 104 17.20 -15.83 14.44
N PHE A 105 16.01 -15.87 15.03
CA PHE A 105 15.75 -16.56 16.30
C PHE A 105 14.64 -17.60 16.13
N ALA A 106 14.86 -18.80 16.65
CA ALA A 106 13.88 -19.87 16.66
C ALA A 106 12.87 -19.73 17.81
N SER A 107 13.07 -18.75 18.71
CA SER A 107 12.12 -18.39 19.75
C SER A 107 11.99 -16.87 19.88
N PHE A 108 10.76 -16.38 20.04
CA PHE A 108 10.51 -14.96 20.33
C PHE A 108 11.20 -14.49 21.62
N TYR A 109 11.17 -15.30 22.68
CA TYR A 109 11.80 -14.98 23.96
C TYR A 109 13.32 -14.80 23.78
N ALA A 110 13.97 -15.67 23.00
CA ALA A 110 15.40 -15.59 22.73
C ALA A 110 15.78 -14.25 22.05
N ALA A 111 14.95 -13.78 21.11
CA ALA A 111 15.16 -12.49 20.46
C ALA A 111 15.06 -11.33 21.47
N MET A 112 14.08 -11.36 22.36
CA MET A 112 13.90 -10.30 23.38
C MET A 112 15.04 -10.29 24.40
N ASP A 113 15.52 -11.46 24.82
CA ASP A 113 16.68 -11.58 25.71
C ASP A 113 17.98 -11.11 25.02
N ALA A 114 18.14 -11.43 23.73
CA ALA A 114 19.32 -11.06 22.96
C ALA A 114 19.50 -9.55 22.80
N ALA A 115 18.40 -8.78 22.77
CA ALA A 115 18.41 -7.34 22.50
C ALA A 115 19.39 -6.56 23.40
N GLN A 116 19.47 -6.90 24.70
CA GLN A 116 20.37 -6.22 25.65
C GLN A 116 21.86 -6.39 25.27
N TYR A 117 22.23 -7.56 24.73
CA TYR A 117 23.61 -7.84 24.32
C TYR A 117 23.93 -7.22 22.96
N LEU A 118 22.96 -7.20 22.04
CA LEU A 118 23.15 -6.59 20.73
C LEU A 118 23.29 -5.06 20.81
N VAL A 119 22.53 -4.41 21.70
CA VAL A 119 22.63 -2.95 21.94
C VAL A 119 23.99 -2.56 22.52
N ALA A 120 24.65 -3.44 23.29
CA ALA A 120 25.99 -3.18 23.82
C ALA A 120 27.07 -3.06 22.72
N LEU A 121 26.77 -3.49 21.49
CA LEU A 121 27.63 -3.29 20.32
C LEU A 121 27.51 -1.87 19.71
N ASP A 122 26.72 -0.99 20.31
CA ASP A 122 26.47 0.39 19.86
C ASP A 122 25.92 0.49 18.41
N PRO A 123 24.87 -0.27 18.03
CA PRO A 123 24.23 -0.11 16.73
C PRO A 123 23.39 1.17 16.70
N ILE A 124 23.15 1.70 15.49
CA ILE A 124 22.21 2.83 15.32
C ILE A 124 20.76 2.38 15.44
N THR A 125 20.47 1.10 15.18
CA THR A 125 19.12 0.53 15.19
C THR A 125 19.13 -0.95 15.58
N VAL A 126 18.17 -1.39 16.41
CA VAL A 126 17.78 -2.80 16.56
C VAL A 126 16.25 -2.90 16.52
N GLU A 127 15.70 -3.43 15.42
CA GLU A 127 14.26 -3.56 15.20
C GLU A 127 13.80 -5.02 15.22
N LEU A 128 12.59 -5.28 15.72
CA LEU A 128 11.96 -6.60 15.74
C LEU A 128 10.99 -6.78 14.57
N ILE A 129 11.02 -7.97 13.96
CA ILE A 129 10.00 -8.52 13.06
C ILE A 129 9.61 -9.91 13.58
N ASP A 130 8.33 -10.14 13.88
CA ASP A 130 7.84 -11.45 14.35
C ASP A 130 7.39 -12.38 13.21
N GLN A 131 7.16 -13.65 13.55
CA GLN A 131 6.68 -14.67 12.62
C GLN A 131 5.36 -14.31 11.96
N THR A 132 4.45 -13.65 12.68
CA THR A 132 3.15 -13.26 12.14
C THR A 132 3.32 -12.24 11.02
N MET A 133 4.15 -11.22 11.24
CA MET A 133 4.50 -10.23 10.23
C MET A 133 5.21 -10.85 9.04
N ILE A 134 6.16 -11.78 9.25
CA ILE A 134 6.85 -12.52 8.18
C ILE A 134 5.83 -13.28 7.31
N SER A 135 4.91 -14.01 7.95
CA SER A 135 3.91 -14.83 7.28
C SER A 135 2.92 -13.99 6.46
N LEU A 136 2.43 -12.89 7.05
CA LEU A 136 1.54 -11.95 6.35
C LEU A 136 2.28 -11.23 5.21
N ALA A 137 3.52 -10.79 5.42
CA ALA A 137 4.34 -10.16 4.39
C ALA A 137 4.58 -11.11 3.20
N ARG A 138 4.81 -12.40 3.43
CA ARG A 138 4.98 -13.41 2.38
C ARG A 138 3.74 -13.55 1.49
N SER A 139 2.55 -13.24 2.01
CA SER A 139 1.27 -13.25 1.28
C SER A 139 0.97 -11.96 0.52
N ILE A 140 1.71 -10.88 0.78
CA ILE A 140 1.50 -9.56 0.15
C ILE A 140 2.45 -9.45 -1.05
N PRO A 141 1.96 -9.23 -2.28
CA PRO A 141 2.81 -9.15 -3.47
C PRO A 141 3.97 -8.16 -3.36
N LEU A 142 3.76 -7.04 -2.66
CA LEU A 142 4.78 -6.01 -2.44
C LEU A 142 5.99 -6.49 -1.62
N PHE A 143 5.79 -7.43 -0.68
CA PHE A 143 6.84 -7.87 0.25
C PHE A 143 7.31 -9.30 0.04
N LYS A 144 6.61 -10.08 -0.78
CA LYS A 144 6.89 -11.50 -1.00
C LYS A 144 8.36 -11.77 -1.35
N SER A 145 8.90 -11.08 -2.36
CA SER A 145 10.30 -11.27 -2.76
C SER A 145 11.29 -10.90 -1.66
N THR A 146 10.99 -9.87 -0.87
CA THR A 146 11.82 -9.47 0.27
C THR A 146 11.88 -10.57 1.32
N VAL A 147 10.75 -11.22 1.61
CA VAL A 147 10.73 -12.35 2.53
C VAL A 147 11.50 -13.55 1.96
N ASP A 148 11.21 -13.92 0.71
CA ASP A 148 11.82 -15.08 0.06
C ASP A 148 13.35 -14.92 -0.10
N ASP A 149 13.83 -13.71 -0.36
CA ASP A 149 15.26 -13.44 -0.60
C ASP A 149 16.09 -13.43 0.68
N TYR A 150 15.56 -12.97 1.83
CA TYR A 150 16.38 -12.64 3.01
C TYR A 150 16.02 -13.39 4.30
N ILE A 151 14.78 -13.88 4.45
CA ILE A 151 14.38 -14.60 5.66
C ILE A 151 14.78 -16.07 5.53
N ARG A 152 15.43 -16.61 6.57
CA ARG A 152 15.94 -18.00 6.61
C ARG A 152 15.32 -18.81 7.72
N ASN A 153 15.08 -20.10 7.46
CA ASN A 153 14.67 -21.10 8.46
C ASN A 153 13.33 -20.83 9.18
N ASP A 154 12.42 -20.06 8.57
CA ASP A 154 11.09 -19.72 9.10
C ASP A 154 11.11 -19.36 10.60
N PRO A 155 11.83 -18.29 10.98
CA PRO A 155 12.13 -17.97 12.39
C PRO A 155 10.87 -17.49 13.13
N GLU A 156 10.87 -17.61 14.45
CA GLU A 156 9.83 -16.98 15.28
C GLU A 156 10.00 -15.46 15.37
N ALA A 157 11.25 -14.98 15.29
CA ALA A 157 11.58 -13.57 15.32
C ALA A 157 12.88 -13.27 14.56
N VAL A 158 12.97 -12.06 14.01
CA VAL A 158 14.18 -11.49 13.42
C VAL A 158 14.47 -10.15 14.07
N LEU A 159 15.73 -9.94 14.48
CA LEU A 159 16.24 -8.63 14.85
C LEU A 159 17.03 -8.03 13.69
N VAL A 160 16.61 -6.86 13.22
CA VAL A 160 17.29 -6.07 12.20
C VAL A 160 18.27 -5.13 12.91
N VAL A 161 19.56 -5.36 12.74
CA VAL A 161 20.64 -4.58 13.35
C VAL A 161 21.30 -3.72 12.28
N GLU A 162 21.47 -2.43 12.53
CA GLU A 162 22.15 -1.51 11.61
C GLU A 162 23.35 -0.83 12.29
N PHE A 163 24.47 -0.77 11.57
CA PHE A 163 25.66 -0.01 11.95
C PHE A 163 25.94 1.08 10.90
N ALA A 164 26.43 2.23 11.35
CA ALA A 164 26.79 3.36 10.49
C ALA A 164 28.04 4.07 11.01
N GLU A 165 29.12 3.31 11.14
CA GLU A 165 30.45 3.81 11.50
C GLU A 165 31.02 4.73 10.40
N GLU A 166 31.90 5.66 10.80
CA GLU A 166 32.55 6.59 9.87
C GLU A 166 33.41 5.89 8.80
N ASP A 167 33.93 4.69 9.11
CA ASP A 167 34.75 3.87 8.24
C ASP A 167 34.06 2.53 7.96
N TRP A 168 34.04 2.13 6.69
CA TRP A 168 33.50 0.84 6.26
C TRP A 168 34.19 -0.35 6.93
N ALA A 169 35.51 -0.28 7.18
CA ALA A 169 36.22 -1.34 7.88
C ALA A 169 35.72 -1.54 9.32
N LYS A 170 35.31 -0.44 9.98
CA LYS A 170 34.71 -0.50 11.32
C LYS A 170 33.31 -1.12 11.29
N ASN A 171 32.51 -0.82 10.25
CA ASN A 171 31.22 -1.49 10.06
C ASN A 171 31.39 -3.01 9.92
N LEU A 172 32.40 -3.48 9.17
CA LEU A 172 32.70 -4.91 9.05
C LEU A 172 33.13 -5.51 10.40
N ALA A 173 33.98 -4.82 11.17
CA ALA A 173 34.38 -5.27 12.50
C ALA A 173 33.19 -5.38 13.48
N LYS A 174 32.20 -4.48 13.38
CA LYS A 174 30.95 -4.57 14.17
C LYS A 174 30.14 -5.81 13.79
N ILE A 175 30.16 -6.23 12.53
CA ILE A 175 29.52 -7.49 12.09
C ILE A 175 30.23 -8.71 12.64
N ASP A 176 31.56 -8.73 12.64
CA ASP A 176 32.32 -9.84 13.24
C ASP A 176 31.99 -9.98 14.74
N GLN A 177 31.90 -8.84 15.45
CA GLN A 177 31.46 -8.80 16.85
C GLN A 177 30.02 -9.29 17.03
N LEU A 178 29.10 -8.86 16.16
CA LEU A 178 27.70 -9.31 16.16
C LEU A 178 27.60 -10.83 15.99
N GLN A 179 28.33 -11.38 15.02
CA GLN A 179 28.36 -12.83 14.78
C GLN A 179 28.94 -13.59 15.98
N ALA A 180 30.00 -13.07 16.62
CA ALA A 180 30.57 -13.67 17.81
C ALA A 180 29.59 -13.68 18.99
N VAL A 181 28.85 -12.58 19.23
CA VAL A 181 27.81 -12.52 20.26
C VAL A 181 26.68 -13.51 19.96
N MET A 182 26.21 -13.58 18.71
CA MET A 182 25.17 -14.52 18.31
C MET A 182 25.60 -15.99 18.50
N ALA A 183 26.85 -16.33 18.20
CA ALA A 183 27.41 -17.66 18.43
C ALA A 183 27.48 -17.99 19.93
N GLN A 184 27.98 -17.05 20.76
CA GLN A 184 28.04 -17.23 22.22
C GLN A 184 26.65 -17.45 22.84
N LEU A 185 25.65 -16.68 22.40
CA LEU A 185 24.27 -16.85 22.86
C LEU A 185 23.73 -18.23 22.44
N SER A 186 23.98 -18.66 21.19
CA SER A 186 23.55 -19.97 20.71
C SER A 186 24.13 -21.11 21.55
N ASP A 187 25.42 -21.04 21.91
CA ASP A 187 26.08 -22.05 22.74
C ASP A 187 25.57 -22.02 24.18
N ALA A 188 25.45 -20.83 24.78
CA ALA A 188 24.99 -20.66 26.17
C ALA A 188 23.52 -21.07 26.37
N GLN A 189 22.73 -21.09 25.30
CA GLN A 189 21.29 -21.34 25.33
C GLN A 189 20.89 -22.68 24.71
N ALA A 190 21.84 -23.51 24.28
CA ALA A 190 21.59 -24.77 23.56
C ALA A 190 20.65 -25.73 24.32
N ASP A 191 20.76 -25.80 25.65
CA ASP A 191 19.96 -26.69 26.51
C ASP A 191 18.70 -26.03 27.08
N LYS A 192 18.45 -24.75 26.76
CA LYS A 192 17.31 -23.99 27.28
C LYS A 192 16.17 -23.95 26.25
N PRO A 193 15.04 -24.63 26.50
CA PRO A 193 14.00 -24.80 25.48
C PRO A 193 13.36 -23.49 25.00
N ARG A 194 13.33 -22.45 25.84
CA ARG A 194 12.76 -21.11 25.54
C ARG A 194 13.76 -20.14 24.89
N GLN A 195 15.03 -20.49 24.77
CA GLN A 195 16.09 -19.57 24.35
C GLN A 195 16.80 -20.05 23.06
N LYS A 196 16.06 -20.66 22.13
CA LYS A 196 16.66 -21.25 20.93
C LYS A 196 16.98 -20.20 19.86
N ILE A 197 18.22 -20.23 19.37
CA ILE A 197 18.70 -19.47 18.20
C ILE A 197 18.82 -20.39 16.99
N CYS A 198 18.61 -19.87 15.78
CA CYS A 198 18.83 -20.62 14.54
C CYS A 198 20.33 -20.95 14.40
N LYS A 199 20.71 -22.22 14.21
CA LYS A 199 22.12 -22.63 14.15
C LYS A 199 22.77 -22.35 12.79
N GLU A 200 22.02 -22.51 11.71
CA GLU A 200 22.48 -22.25 10.34
C GLU A 200 21.99 -20.88 9.88
N GLU A 201 22.85 -20.12 9.20
CA GLU A 201 22.52 -18.79 8.64
C GLU A 201 21.84 -17.83 9.65
N ALA A 202 22.28 -17.89 10.91
CA ALA A 202 21.73 -17.09 12.00
C ALA A 202 21.80 -15.58 11.74
N VAL A 203 22.80 -15.14 10.97
CA VAL A 203 23.03 -13.73 10.61
C VAL A 203 23.14 -13.60 9.10
N VAL A 204 22.24 -12.82 8.49
CA VAL A 204 22.29 -12.46 7.06
C VAL A 204 22.73 -11.00 6.92
N VAL A 205 23.84 -10.77 6.23
CA VAL A 205 24.42 -9.43 6.04
C VAL A 205 23.98 -8.83 4.70
N ILE A 206 23.53 -7.58 4.71
CA ILE A 206 22.99 -6.87 3.55
C ILE A 206 23.74 -5.54 3.40
N THR A 207 24.51 -5.42 2.32
CA THR A 207 25.32 -4.23 2.02
C THR A 207 24.70 -3.31 0.97
N PRO A 208 24.05 -3.77 -0.11
CA PRO A 208 23.55 -2.85 -1.15
C PRO A 208 22.41 -1.97 -0.62
N PRO A 209 22.46 -0.63 -0.77
CA PRO A 209 21.46 0.27 -0.19
C PRO A 209 20.02 0.04 -0.66
N ASP A 210 19.84 -0.37 -1.93
CA ASP A 210 18.54 -0.71 -2.51
C ASP A 210 17.94 -1.96 -1.87
N GLN A 211 18.77 -2.95 -1.55
CA GLN A 211 18.36 -4.16 -0.85
C GLN A 211 18.00 -3.89 0.61
N GLN A 212 18.82 -3.09 1.31
CA GLN A 212 18.51 -2.63 2.66
C GLN A 212 17.17 -1.89 2.70
N ALA A 213 16.90 -1.04 1.71
CA ALA A 213 15.65 -0.30 1.61
C ALA A 213 14.42 -1.23 1.51
N ARG A 214 14.53 -2.39 0.83
CA ARG A 214 13.44 -3.37 0.75
C ARG A 214 13.05 -3.90 2.14
N ILE A 215 14.04 -4.22 2.99
CA ILE A 215 13.79 -4.66 4.37
C ILE A 215 13.24 -3.51 5.22
N SER A 216 13.87 -2.33 5.14
CA SER A 216 13.42 -1.15 5.89
C SER A 216 11.96 -0.79 5.56
N GLU A 217 11.57 -0.81 4.28
CA GLU A 217 10.19 -0.53 3.88
C GLU A 217 9.20 -1.60 4.34
N MET A 218 9.60 -2.88 4.35
CA MET A 218 8.80 -3.95 4.95
C MET A 218 8.62 -3.71 6.45
N ARG A 219 9.71 -3.46 7.19
CA ARG A 219 9.68 -3.18 8.63
C ARG A 219 8.81 -1.96 8.98
N LYS A 220 8.97 -0.85 8.25
CA LYS A 220 8.12 0.36 8.40
C LYS A 220 6.65 0.08 8.12
N SER A 221 6.37 -0.88 7.24
CA SER A 221 5.00 -1.28 6.89
C SER A 221 4.36 -2.27 7.88
N GLY A 222 5.04 -2.64 8.97
CA GLY A 222 4.62 -3.67 9.93
C GLY A 222 3.16 -3.53 10.38
N LEU A 223 2.75 -2.34 10.83
CA LEU A 223 1.35 -2.04 11.16
C LEU A 223 0.37 -2.46 10.05
N ASN A 224 0.66 -2.03 8.82
CA ASN A 224 -0.26 -2.25 7.70
C ASN A 224 -0.27 -3.73 7.27
N ILE A 225 0.89 -4.41 7.35
CA ILE A 225 1.01 -5.85 7.14
C ILE A 225 0.17 -6.60 8.17
N MET A 226 0.27 -6.25 9.46
CA MET A 226 -0.55 -6.88 10.51
C MET A 226 -2.04 -6.70 10.27
N MET A 227 -2.45 -5.51 9.83
CA MET A 227 -3.85 -5.21 9.50
C MET A 227 -4.34 -5.91 8.21
N SER A 228 -3.48 -6.59 7.45
CA SER A 228 -3.85 -7.35 6.24
C SER A 228 -4.52 -8.71 6.55
N MET A 229 -4.51 -9.16 7.80
CA MET A 229 -5.14 -10.40 8.26
C MET A 229 -6.63 -10.44 7.86
N LYS A 230 -7.09 -11.49 7.17
CA LYS A 230 -8.46 -11.58 6.62
C LYS A 230 -9.44 -12.30 7.58
N SER A 231 -9.51 -11.84 8.83
CA SER A 231 -10.44 -12.32 9.86
C SER A 231 -11.32 -11.19 10.42
N GLU A 232 -12.42 -11.55 11.08
CA GLU A 232 -13.28 -10.60 11.81
C GLU A 232 -12.52 -9.94 12.97
N ALA A 233 -11.75 -10.74 13.70
CA ALA A 233 -10.81 -10.23 14.69
C ALA A 233 -9.59 -9.62 13.99
N LYS A 234 -9.11 -8.48 14.49
CA LYS A 234 -7.98 -7.73 13.93
C LYS A 234 -6.98 -7.36 15.03
N PRO A 235 -5.70 -7.12 14.70
CA PRO A 235 -4.74 -6.55 15.64
C PRO A 235 -5.12 -5.12 16.07
N VAL A 236 -5.60 -4.93 17.30
CA VAL A 236 -6.10 -3.64 17.82
C VAL A 236 -4.99 -2.88 18.55
N SER A 237 -4.98 -1.55 18.41
CA SER A 237 -4.03 -0.64 19.09
C SER A 237 -4.63 -0.19 20.41
N PHE A 238 -4.01 -0.56 21.51
CA PHE A 238 -4.33 -0.03 22.84
C PHE A 238 -3.18 -0.26 23.84
N VAL A 239 -2.36 -1.31 23.66
CA VAL A 239 -1.17 -1.62 24.50
C VAL A 239 0.16 -1.58 23.71
N GLU A 240 0.15 -1.11 22.47
CA GLU A 240 1.23 -1.26 21.50
C GLU A 240 2.39 -0.27 21.63
N ASP A 241 2.56 0.39 22.77
CA ASP A 241 3.53 1.49 22.91
C ASP A 241 4.21 1.44 24.28
N CYS A 242 4.36 0.25 24.83
CA CYS A 242 4.95 0.09 26.15
C CYS A 242 6.47 -0.02 26.04
N ALA A 243 7.18 0.65 26.94
CA ALA A 243 8.63 0.62 27.04
C ALA A 243 9.08 0.09 28.41
N VAL A 244 9.97 -0.88 28.44
CA VAL A 244 10.58 -1.44 29.68
C VAL A 244 12.11 -1.45 29.56
N PRO A 245 12.85 -1.55 30.66
CA PRO A 245 14.30 -1.75 30.59
C PRO A 245 14.69 -3.01 29.81
N LEU A 246 15.83 -2.98 29.11
CA LEU A 246 16.24 -4.07 28.21
C LEU A 246 16.44 -5.40 28.94
N GLN A 247 17.00 -5.38 30.16
CA GLN A 247 17.21 -6.60 30.94
C GLN A 247 15.90 -7.30 31.34
N ASP A 248 14.78 -6.57 31.34
CA ASP A 248 13.46 -7.05 31.72
C ASP A 248 12.59 -7.40 30.50
N LEU A 249 13.07 -7.12 29.28
CA LEU A 249 12.28 -7.19 28.05
C LEU A 249 11.73 -8.59 27.77
N ALA A 250 12.55 -9.64 27.94
CA ALA A 250 12.13 -11.02 27.71
C ALA A 250 11.04 -11.47 28.69
N GLU A 251 11.20 -11.18 29.98
CA GLU A 251 10.22 -11.52 31.01
C GLU A 251 8.91 -10.72 30.86
N TYR A 252 9.02 -9.43 30.50
CA TYR A 252 7.87 -8.59 30.21
C TYR A 252 7.04 -9.14 29.05
N THR A 253 7.67 -9.48 27.93
CA THR A 253 6.95 -10.03 26.76
C THR A 253 6.34 -11.40 27.02
N GLN A 254 6.99 -12.23 27.85
CA GLN A 254 6.43 -13.50 28.29
C GLN A 254 5.17 -13.27 29.15
N GLY A 255 5.24 -12.39 30.16
CA GLY A 255 4.08 -12.08 30.99
C GLY A 255 2.93 -11.47 30.19
N LEU A 256 3.23 -10.65 29.19
CA LEU A 256 2.19 -10.09 28.31
C LEU A 256 1.58 -11.16 27.39
N THR A 257 2.37 -12.13 26.94
CA THR A 257 1.85 -13.31 26.21
C THR A 257 0.89 -14.12 27.07
N GLU A 258 1.23 -14.36 28.34
CA GLU A 258 0.35 -15.05 29.30
C GLU A 258 -0.97 -14.30 29.54
N ILE A 259 -0.93 -12.96 29.59
CA ILE A 259 -2.14 -12.13 29.65
C ILE A 259 -3.00 -12.37 28.41
N PHE A 260 -2.42 -12.35 27.20
CA PHE A 260 -3.20 -12.59 25.98
C PHE A 260 -3.84 -13.98 25.95
N GLU A 261 -3.08 -15.01 26.34
CA GLU A 261 -3.57 -16.39 26.42
C GLU A 261 -4.73 -16.53 27.41
N LYS A 262 -4.65 -15.88 28.58
CA LYS A 262 -5.73 -15.84 29.58
C LYS A 262 -7.04 -15.29 29.00
N TYR A 263 -6.98 -14.34 28.07
CA TYR A 263 -8.16 -13.78 27.39
C TYR A 263 -8.51 -14.46 26.07
N GLY A 264 -7.81 -15.54 25.71
CA GLY A 264 -8.04 -16.30 24.48
C GLY A 264 -7.69 -15.54 23.21
N THR A 265 -6.68 -14.67 23.26
CA THR A 265 -6.13 -13.94 22.11
C THR A 265 -4.61 -14.15 22.01
N SER A 266 -4.01 -13.65 20.95
CA SER A 266 -2.55 -13.64 20.76
C SER A 266 -2.07 -12.23 20.44
N GLY A 267 -0.82 -11.96 20.81
CA GLY A 267 -0.12 -10.74 20.47
C GLY A 267 0.52 -10.83 19.10
N THR A 268 0.53 -9.71 18.39
CA THR A 268 1.31 -9.54 17.17
C THR A 268 2.35 -8.45 17.38
N TRP A 269 3.61 -8.72 17.03
CA TRP A 269 4.74 -7.97 17.54
C TRP A 269 5.61 -7.38 16.42
N TYR A 270 5.89 -6.08 16.53
CA TYR A 270 6.86 -5.37 15.69
C TYR A 270 7.36 -4.16 16.48
N ALA A 271 8.65 -3.90 16.54
CA ALA A 271 9.12 -3.01 17.60
C ALA A 271 10.52 -2.43 17.45
N HIS A 272 10.79 -1.44 18.28
CA HIS A 272 12.12 -0.88 18.55
C HIS A 272 12.75 -1.62 19.73
N ALA A 273 13.31 -2.80 19.44
CA ALA A 273 13.92 -3.65 20.47
C ALA A 273 15.10 -2.95 21.17
N SER A 274 15.83 -2.07 20.47
CA SER A 274 17.01 -1.37 21.00
C SER A 274 16.76 -0.51 22.25
N VAL A 275 15.51 -0.11 22.47
CA VAL A 275 15.11 0.81 23.55
C VAL A 275 14.00 0.23 24.41
N GLY A 276 13.77 -1.08 24.30
CA GLY A 276 12.78 -1.82 25.06
C GLY A 276 11.34 -1.39 24.81
N CYS A 277 11.08 -0.69 23.69
CA CYS A 277 9.78 -0.16 23.32
C CYS A 277 9.13 -1.05 22.27
N LEU A 278 8.12 -1.82 22.68
CA LEU A 278 7.50 -2.83 21.83
C LEU A 278 6.14 -2.40 21.31
N HIS A 279 5.91 -2.58 20.01
CA HIS A 279 4.56 -2.50 19.46
C HIS A 279 3.93 -3.87 19.37
N VAL A 280 2.91 -4.05 20.21
CA VAL A 280 2.18 -5.29 20.40
C VAL A 280 0.68 -5.06 20.27
N ARG A 281 0.02 -5.89 19.47
CA ARG A 281 -1.41 -5.74 19.20
C ARG A 281 -2.15 -7.06 19.38
N PRO A 282 -3.06 -7.13 20.36
CA PRO A 282 -3.96 -8.28 20.53
C PRO A 282 -4.95 -8.39 19.38
N VAL A 283 -5.28 -9.62 18.99
CA VAL A 283 -6.24 -9.91 17.92
C VAL A 283 -7.65 -10.01 18.50
N LEU A 284 -8.45 -8.94 18.35
CA LEU A 284 -9.80 -8.82 18.92
C LEU A 284 -10.83 -8.44 17.84
N ASN A 285 -12.06 -8.94 17.97
CA ASN A 285 -13.18 -8.51 17.14
C ASN A 285 -13.90 -7.33 17.80
N MET A 286 -13.52 -6.13 17.38
CA MET A 286 -14.10 -4.88 17.87
C MET A 286 -15.54 -4.66 17.42
N LYS A 287 -16.24 -5.61 16.81
CA LYS A 287 -17.70 -5.57 16.61
C LYS A 287 -18.46 -6.22 17.78
N LEU A 288 -17.81 -7.06 18.58
CA LEU A 288 -18.41 -7.79 19.70
C LEU A 288 -18.22 -7.04 21.03
N SER A 289 -19.30 -6.88 21.80
CA SER A 289 -19.22 -6.24 23.12
C SER A 289 -18.30 -6.97 24.10
N ALA A 290 -18.25 -8.30 24.04
CA ALA A 290 -17.36 -9.11 24.88
C ALA A 290 -15.87 -8.80 24.62
N ASP A 291 -15.48 -8.62 23.36
CA ASP A 291 -14.09 -8.30 23.01
C ASP A 291 -13.71 -6.86 23.36
N VAL A 292 -14.68 -5.94 23.39
CA VAL A 292 -14.48 -4.59 23.93
C VAL A 292 -14.17 -4.63 25.43
N GLN A 293 -14.88 -5.45 26.19
CA GLN A 293 -14.59 -5.65 27.62
C GLN A 293 -13.22 -6.30 27.83
N LYS A 294 -12.89 -7.34 27.03
CA LYS A 294 -11.54 -7.95 27.05
C LYS A 294 -10.45 -6.93 26.77
N MET A 295 -10.65 -6.02 25.82
CA MET A 295 -9.69 -4.96 25.49
C MET A 295 -9.33 -4.13 26.73
N LYS A 296 -10.32 -3.66 27.48
CA LYS A 296 -10.09 -2.89 28.72
C LYS A 296 -9.37 -3.73 29.78
N SER A 297 -9.80 -4.97 30.01
CA SER A 297 -9.16 -5.84 31.00
C SER A 297 -7.70 -6.18 30.65
N ILE A 298 -7.41 -6.45 29.37
CA ILE A 298 -6.04 -6.65 28.90
C ILE A 298 -5.21 -5.37 29.11
N ALA A 299 -5.76 -4.20 28.81
CA ALA A 299 -5.06 -2.93 29.01
C ALA A 299 -4.67 -2.73 30.48
N THR A 300 -5.61 -2.93 31.41
CA THR A 300 -5.36 -2.82 32.85
C THR A 300 -4.21 -3.71 33.28
N GLU A 301 -4.29 -5.03 33.01
CA GLU A 301 -3.26 -5.98 33.45
C GLU A 301 -1.91 -5.73 32.75
N ALA A 302 -1.92 -5.34 31.46
CA ALA A 302 -0.71 -5.01 30.73
C ALA A 302 -0.01 -3.78 31.32
N PHE A 303 -0.74 -2.74 31.69
CA PHE A 303 -0.13 -1.52 32.25
C PHE A 303 0.31 -1.70 33.71
N GLU A 304 -0.38 -2.53 34.50
CA GLU A 304 0.12 -2.99 35.80
C GLU A 304 1.45 -3.76 35.65
N LEU A 305 1.56 -4.63 34.63
CA LEU A 305 2.79 -5.34 34.31
C LEU A 305 3.91 -4.38 33.90
N VAL A 306 3.62 -3.37 33.08
CA VAL A 306 4.59 -2.33 32.71
C VAL A 306 5.10 -1.58 33.94
N GLN A 307 4.20 -1.19 34.85
CA GLN A 307 4.58 -0.53 36.10
C GLN A 307 5.48 -1.43 36.95
N LYS A 308 5.18 -2.73 37.05
CA LYS A 308 6.00 -3.71 37.80
C LYS A 308 7.46 -3.73 37.33
N TYR A 309 7.71 -3.57 36.03
CA TYR A 309 9.05 -3.51 35.45
C TYR A 309 9.63 -2.08 35.36
N GLY A 310 9.01 -1.10 36.02
CA GLY A 310 9.49 0.30 36.01
C GLY A 310 9.43 0.97 34.63
N GLY A 311 8.57 0.47 33.74
CA GLY A 311 8.42 0.93 32.37
C GLY A 311 7.50 2.13 32.20
N SER A 312 7.24 2.48 30.94
CA SER A 312 6.24 3.47 30.52
C SER A 312 5.18 2.80 29.66
N HIS A 313 3.91 3.04 29.96
CA HIS A 313 2.78 2.53 29.15
C HIS A 313 2.56 3.30 27.84
N SER A 314 3.23 4.44 27.69
CA SER A 314 3.36 5.16 26.43
C SER A 314 4.80 5.64 26.24
N GLY A 315 5.47 5.04 25.26
CA GLY A 315 6.84 5.31 24.86
C GLY A 315 6.95 6.42 23.82
N GLU A 316 6.11 6.37 22.77
CA GLU A 316 6.16 7.29 21.62
C GLU A 316 4.80 7.88 21.21
N HIS A 317 3.71 7.12 21.30
CA HIS A 317 2.43 7.46 20.68
C HIS A 317 1.62 8.50 21.46
N GLY A 318 1.92 8.71 22.74
CA GLY A 318 1.12 9.50 23.67
C GLY A 318 -0.05 8.71 24.28
N ASP A 319 -0.75 9.37 25.19
CA ASP A 319 -1.90 8.81 25.88
C ASP A 319 -3.15 8.83 25.00
N GLY A 320 -3.42 9.98 24.37
CA GLY A 320 -4.62 10.21 23.56
C GLY A 320 -5.91 9.91 24.33
N LEU A 321 -6.95 9.45 23.64
CA LEU A 321 -8.14 8.91 24.32
C LEU A 321 -7.90 7.48 24.83
N SER A 322 -6.99 6.75 24.20
CA SER A 322 -6.85 5.32 24.41
C SER A 322 -6.21 4.96 25.75
N ARG A 323 -5.21 5.71 26.21
CA ARG A 323 -4.45 5.35 27.43
C ARG A 323 -4.65 6.30 28.60
N SER A 324 -5.24 7.46 28.37
CA SER A 324 -5.41 8.49 29.42
C SER A 324 -6.17 8.01 30.67
N GLU A 325 -7.09 7.05 30.52
CA GLU A 325 -7.76 6.40 31.66
C GLU A 325 -6.76 5.75 32.64
N PHE A 326 -5.59 5.33 32.15
CA PHE A 326 -4.59 4.55 32.89
C PHE A 326 -3.44 5.38 33.45
N ASN A 327 -3.43 6.69 33.23
CA ASN A 327 -2.48 7.59 33.88
C ASN A 327 -2.47 7.47 35.43
N PRO A 328 -3.61 7.30 36.13
CA PRO A 328 -3.62 7.01 37.56
C PRO A 328 -2.90 5.73 37.95
N VAL A 329 -2.94 4.68 37.11
CA VAL A 329 -2.22 3.41 37.36
C VAL A 329 -0.72 3.69 37.38
N MET A 330 -0.22 4.43 36.39
CA MET A 330 1.21 4.68 36.22
C MET A 330 1.77 5.72 37.19
N PHE A 331 1.10 6.86 37.32
CA PHE A 331 1.61 8.03 38.06
C PHE A 331 1.03 8.17 39.47
N GLY A 332 -0.01 7.40 39.80
CA GLY A 332 -0.69 7.51 41.08
C GLY A 332 -1.59 8.76 41.20
N PRO A 333 -2.36 8.85 42.29
CA PRO A 333 -3.37 9.88 42.47
C PRO A 333 -2.78 11.29 42.65
N GLN A 334 -1.61 11.42 43.30
CA GLN A 334 -0.99 12.72 43.56
C GLN A 334 -0.53 13.41 42.27
N LEU A 335 0.24 12.72 41.43
CA LEU A 335 0.70 13.28 40.15
C LEU A 335 -0.46 13.48 39.17
N THR A 336 -1.46 12.59 39.19
CA THR A 336 -2.66 12.80 38.36
C THR A 336 -3.44 14.05 38.79
N ALA A 337 -3.50 14.36 40.09
CA ALA A 337 -4.05 15.64 40.56
C ALA A 337 -3.17 16.83 40.15
N ALA A 338 -1.85 16.68 40.16
CA ALA A 338 -0.93 17.71 39.66
C ALA A 338 -1.11 17.96 38.15
N PHE A 339 -1.36 16.91 37.34
CA PHE A 339 -1.71 17.06 35.93
C PHE A 339 -2.98 17.89 35.72
N ARG A 340 -4.03 17.68 36.53
CA ARG A 340 -5.24 18.49 36.49
C ARG A 340 -4.98 19.95 36.83
N LYS A 341 -4.19 20.20 37.87
CA LYS A 341 -3.78 21.57 38.24
C LYS A 341 -3.01 22.24 37.12
N LEU A 342 -2.05 21.54 36.52
CA LEU A 342 -1.29 22.04 35.38
C LEU A 342 -2.20 22.42 34.21
N LYS A 343 -3.13 21.53 33.84
CA LYS A 343 -4.11 21.80 32.78
C LYS A 343 -4.97 23.02 33.10
N ALA A 344 -5.45 23.18 34.34
CA ALA A 344 -6.24 24.33 34.76
C ALA A 344 -5.45 25.65 34.73
N LEU A 345 -4.13 25.62 34.98
CA LEU A 345 -3.27 26.79 34.85
C LEU A 345 -3.15 27.26 33.39
N PHE A 346 -2.99 26.31 32.45
CA PHE A 346 -2.84 26.61 31.02
C PHE A 346 -4.15 26.90 30.30
N ASP A 347 -5.20 26.13 30.62
CA ASP A 347 -6.49 26.15 29.93
C ASP A 347 -7.64 26.05 30.93
N PRO A 348 -7.92 27.13 31.68
CA PRO A 348 -8.99 27.15 32.67
C PRO A 348 -10.39 27.00 32.06
N ALA A 349 -10.55 27.28 30.76
CA ALA A 349 -11.82 27.12 30.04
C ALA A 349 -12.01 25.72 29.44
N GLY A 350 -10.96 24.87 29.44
CA GLY A 350 -11.04 23.49 28.94
C GLY A 350 -11.23 23.37 27.42
N VAL A 351 -10.78 24.34 26.62
CA VAL A 351 -10.97 24.34 25.17
C VAL A 351 -9.90 23.58 24.38
N PHE A 352 -8.72 23.38 24.97
CA PHE A 352 -7.58 22.70 24.32
C PHE A 352 -7.68 21.18 24.48
N ASN A 353 -8.11 20.52 23.41
CA ASN A 353 -8.13 19.06 23.23
C ASN A 353 -8.68 18.28 24.44
N PRO A 354 -9.92 18.56 24.90
CA PRO A 354 -10.46 18.02 26.15
C PRO A 354 -10.55 16.49 26.19
N GLY A 355 -10.54 15.95 27.41
CA GLY A 355 -10.69 14.53 27.71
C GLY A 355 -9.47 13.68 27.32
N LYS A 356 -8.28 14.26 27.29
CA LYS A 356 -7.01 13.57 27.03
C LYS A 356 -5.97 13.99 28.06
N ILE A 357 -5.07 13.07 28.39
CA ILE A 357 -4.12 13.07 29.52
C ILE A 357 -4.82 13.09 30.89
N ILE A 358 -5.83 13.94 31.06
CA ILE A 358 -6.71 13.99 32.22
C ILE A 358 -8.17 13.84 31.81
N ASP A 359 -8.99 13.37 32.75
CA ASP A 359 -10.46 13.35 32.65
C ASP A 359 -10.96 12.73 31.34
N ALA A 360 -10.26 11.68 30.89
CA ALA A 360 -10.61 10.93 29.70
C ALA A 360 -11.83 10.04 29.96
N PRO A 361 -12.67 9.80 28.93
CA PRO A 361 -13.68 8.77 29.02
C PRO A 361 -13.02 7.40 29.16
N ASP A 362 -13.76 6.45 29.75
CA ASP A 362 -13.33 5.05 29.82
C ASP A 362 -12.96 4.50 28.43
N MET A 363 -11.91 3.70 28.35
CA MET A 363 -11.35 3.12 27.12
C MET A 363 -12.39 2.30 26.37
N ASP A 364 -13.36 1.71 27.07
CA ASP A 364 -14.47 0.92 26.52
C ASP A 364 -15.74 1.74 26.23
N THR A 365 -15.67 3.07 26.24
CA THR A 365 -16.76 3.97 25.83
C THR A 365 -17.12 3.76 24.35
N ARG A 366 -18.03 2.80 24.12
CA ARG A 366 -18.33 2.22 22.81
C ARG A 366 -18.80 3.24 21.76
N ALA A 367 -19.42 4.33 22.18
CA ALA A 367 -19.89 5.39 21.28
C ALA A 367 -18.75 6.09 20.51
N LEU A 368 -17.51 6.02 21.01
CA LEU A 368 -16.33 6.62 20.37
C LEU A 368 -15.66 5.69 19.35
N PHE A 369 -16.13 4.45 19.20
CA PHE A 369 -15.46 3.45 18.39
C PHE A 369 -15.91 3.55 16.93
N ARG A 370 -15.03 3.12 16.02
CA ARG A 370 -15.35 2.94 14.59
C ARG A 370 -16.62 2.10 14.38
N PHE A 371 -16.83 1.13 15.26
CA PHE A 371 -18.00 0.25 15.31
C PHE A 371 -18.85 0.64 16.54
N ALA A 372 -19.57 1.75 16.44
CA ALA A 372 -20.44 2.24 17.51
C ALA A 372 -21.60 1.26 17.84
N PRO A 373 -22.33 1.42 18.96
CA PRO A 373 -23.50 0.60 19.26
C PRO A 373 -24.50 0.61 18.09
N GLY A 374 -25.04 -0.56 17.73
CA GLY A 374 -25.94 -0.72 16.59
C GLY A 374 -25.27 -0.79 15.22
N TYR A 375 -23.93 -0.79 15.14
CA TYR A 375 -23.21 -1.06 13.88
C TYR A 375 -23.59 -2.44 13.33
N HIS A 376 -24.22 -2.45 12.16
CA HIS A 376 -24.57 -3.65 11.42
C HIS A 376 -24.50 -3.33 9.93
N VAL A 377 -24.23 -4.34 9.11
CA VAL A 377 -24.26 -4.25 7.65
C VAL A 377 -25.31 -5.24 7.16
N ALA A 378 -26.24 -4.76 6.34
CA ALA A 378 -27.25 -5.61 5.72
C ALA A 378 -26.62 -6.45 4.60
N ASP A 379 -27.15 -7.65 4.40
CA ASP A 379 -26.71 -8.53 3.31
C ASP A 379 -27.31 -8.10 1.96
N PHE A 380 -26.56 -8.28 0.88
CA PHE A 380 -27.00 -7.99 -0.49
C PHE A 380 -26.18 -8.81 -1.51
N PRO A 381 -26.75 -9.09 -2.69
CA PRO A 381 -26.05 -9.89 -3.70
C PRO A 381 -24.87 -9.13 -4.29
N THR A 382 -23.69 -9.74 -4.22
CA THR A 382 -22.46 -9.28 -4.87
C THR A 382 -22.25 -9.98 -6.20
N GLN A 383 -21.52 -9.34 -7.11
CA GLN A 383 -21.27 -9.86 -8.46
C GLN A 383 -19.92 -10.59 -8.59
N LEU A 384 -18.93 -10.21 -7.78
CA LEU A 384 -17.60 -10.81 -7.70
C LEU A 384 -17.51 -11.72 -6.48
N ASN A 385 -16.54 -12.63 -6.50
CA ASN A 385 -16.26 -13.48 -5.35
C ASN A 385 -15.46 -12.72 -4.27
N TRP A 386 -16.06 -12.53 -3.10
CA TRP A 386 -15.43 -11.94 -1.92
C TRP A 386 -15.19 -12.93 -0.78
N SER A 387 -15.34 -14.24 -1.02
CA SER A 387 -15.28 -15.27 0.03
C SER A 387 -13.94 -15.37 0.77
N ALA A 388 -12.89 -14.74 0.24
CA ALA A 388 -11.60 -14.61 0.92
C ALA A 388 -11.63 -13.65 2.12
N TRP A 389 -12.71 -12.88 2.30
CA TRP A 389 -12.93 -11.98 3.43
C TRP A 389 -14.19 -12.38 4.20
N PRO A 390 -14.25 -12.11 5.51
CA PRO A 390 -15.43 -12.43 6.32
C PRO A 390 -16.50 -11.32 6.23
N GLY A 391 -17.64 -11.57 6.86
CA GLY A 391 -18.72 -10.60 7.04
C GLY A 391 -19.83 -10.69 5.99
N ALA A 392 -20.77 -9.75 6.05
CA ALA A 392 -21.95 -9.69 5.19
C ALA A 392 -21.59 -9.46 3.70
N ALA A 393 -22.57 -9.65 2.82
CA ALA A 393 -22.46 -9.50 1.37
C ALA A 393 -21.39 -10.45 0.78
N GLY A 394 -21.38 -11.70 1.25
CA GLY A 394 -20.45 -12.74 0.81
C GLY A 394 -18.97 -12.42 1.08
N GLY A 395 -18.67 -11.57 2.06
CA GLY A 395 -17.31 -11.12 2.40
C GLY A 395 -16.97 -9.70 1.96
N PHE A 396 -17.84 -9.03 1.19
CA PHE A 396 -17.58 -7.68 0.70
C PHE A 396 -17.46 -6.66 1.85
N GLN A 397 -18.21 -6.84 2.94
CA GLN A 397 -18.05 -6.05 4.16
C GLN A 397 -16.61 -6.11 4.68
N GLY A 398 -16.07 -7.32 4.89
CA GLY A 398 -14.72 -7.51 5.39
C GLY A 398 -13.67 -6.92 4.46
N ALA A 399 -13.87 -7.00 3.14
CA ALA A 399 -12.99 -6.40 2.16
C ALA A 399 -12.95 -4.86 2.26
N VAL A 400 -14.11 -4.20 2.40
CA VAL A 400 -14.21 -2.74 2.59
C VAL A 400 -13.58 -2.31 3.92
N GLU A 401 -13.77 -3.10 4.97
CA GLU A 401 -13.24 -2.83 6.31
C GLU A 401 -11.72 -3.01 6.45
N MET A 402 -11.04 -3.62 5.46
CA MET A 402 -9.57 -3.69 5.38
C MET A 402 -8.88 -2.32 5.37
N CYS A 403 -9.61 -1.26 5.01
CA CYS A 403 -9.08 0.09 5.10
C CYS A 403 -8.91 0.52 6.57
N ASN A 404 -7.65 0.51 7.03
CA ASN A 404 -7.20 0.99 8.34
C ASN A 404 -6.90 2.51 8.38
N ASN A 405 -7.28 3.26 7.35
CA ASN A 405 -7.06 4.71 7.20
C ASN A 405 -5.60 5.16 7.07
N ASN A 406 -4.68 4.24 6.78
CA ASN A 406 -3.29 4.61 6.47
C ASN A 406 -3.24 5.64 5.32
N GLY A 407 -2.33 6.61 5.46
CA GLY A 407 -2.21 7.74 4.53
C GLY A 407 -1.53 7.39 3.20
N ALA A 408 -1.23 6.13 2.89
CA ALA A 408 -0.45 5.77 1.70
C ALA A 408 -1.13 6.23 0.40
N CYS A 409 -2.46 6.25 0.37
CA CYS A 409 -3.24 6.73 -0.77
C CYS A 409 -3.25 8.26 -0.96
N ARG A 410 -2.65 9.01 -0.03
CA ARG A 410 -2.50 10.48 -0.08
C ARG A 410 -1.11 10.94 -0.51
N LYS A 411 -0.20 10.01 -0.82
CA LYS A 411 1.13 10.34 -1.35
C LYS A 411 1.00 11.17 -2.63
N ARG A 412 1.78 12.25 -2.71
CA ARG A 412 1.81 13.15 -3.89
C ARG A 412 2.82 12.69 -4.94
N ASP A 413 3.91 12.07 -4.50
CA ASP A 413 5.01 11.61 -5.35
C ASP A 413 5.30 10.12 -5.16
N GLY A 414 5.90 9.50 -6.18
CA GLY A 414 6.28 8.09 -6.22
C GLY A 414 5.11 7.11 -6.36
N GLY A 415 5.28 6.00 -7.08
CA GLY A 415 4.23 5.00 -7.27
C GLY A 415 2.99 5.49 -8.04
N VAL A 416 2.00 4.60 -8.16
CA VAL A 416 0.75 4.79 -8.92
C VAL A 416 -0.39 5.34 -8.06
N MET A 417 -0.54 4.89 -6.81
CA MET A 417 -1.68 5.21 -5.96
C MET A 417 -1.59 6.64 -5.36
N CYS A 418 -2.62 7.48 -5.39
CA CYS A 418 -3.94 7.38 -6.03
C CYS A 418 -4.04 8.52 -7.06
N PRO A 419 -4.21 8.25 -8.37
CA PRO A 419 -4.11 9.28 -9.40
C PRO A 419 -5.14 10.40 -9.22
N SER A 420 -6.37 10.08 -8.79
CA SER A 420 -7.42 11.09 -8.61
C SER A 420 -7.16 11.98 -7.41
N PHE A 421 -6.74 11.44 -6.27
CA PHE A 421 -6.37 12.27 -5.12
C PHE A 421 -5.21 13.23 -5.43
N ARG A 422 -4.22 12.80 -6.24
CA ARG A 422 -3.06 13.66 -6.58
C ARG A 422 -3.46 14.93 -7.34
N VAL A 423 -4.51 14.84 -8.16
CA VAL A 423 -4.98 15.98 -8.94
C VAL A 423 -6.07 16.79 -8.23
N THR A 424 -6.92 16.15 -7.41
CA THR A 424 -8.02 16.86 -6.73
C THR A 424 -7.67 17.36 -5.33
N GLY A 425 -6.74 16.69 -4.63
CA GLY A 425 -6.46 16.92 -3.21
C GLY A 425 -7.63 16.57 -2.26
N ALA A 426 -8.76 16.09 -2.79
CA ALA A 426 -9.98 15.86 -2.03
C ALA A 426 -9.98 14.46 -1.41
N GLU A 427 -10.26 14.38 -0.10
CA GLU A 427 -10.23 13.12 0.66
C GLU A 427 -11.14 12.04 0.04
N LYS A 428 -12.34 12.42 -0.46
CA LYS A 428 -13.29 11.52 -1.13
C LYS A 428 -12.69 10.78 -2.32
N ASP A 429 -11.69 11.38 -2.98
CA ASP A 429 -11.04 10.84 -4.17
C ASP A 429 -9.80 10.00 -3.85
N SER A 430 -9.49 9.79 -2.56
CA SER A 430 -8.49 8.83 -2.11
C SER A 430 -9.07 7.43 -1.96
N THR A 431 -8.21 6.41 -1.92
CA THR A 431 -8.64 5.03 -1.63
C THR A 431 -9.36 4.94 -0.28
N ARG A 432 -8.82 5.59 0.77
CA ARG A 432 -9.41 5.53 2.11
C ARG A 432 -10.70 6.34 2.21
N GLY A 433 -10.83 7.45 1.49
CA GLY A 433 -12.08 8.20 1.39
C GLY A 433 -13.20 7.32 0.83
N ARG A 434 -12.96 6.68 -0.31
CA ARG A 434 -13.93 5.76 -0.93
C ARG A 434 -14.27 4.57 -0.04
N ALA A 435 -13.27 3.95 0.59
CA ALA A 435 -13.51 2.82 1.49
C ALA A 435 -14.33 3.20 2.73
N ASN A 436 -14.11 4.40 3.29
CA ASN A 436 -14.95 4.88 4.40
C ASN A 436 -16.36 5.24 3.94
N SER A 437 -16.53 5.89 2.79
CA SER A 437 -17.86 6.16 2.22
C SER A 437 -18.64 4.86 2.02
N LEU A 438 -17.98 3.83 1.46
CA LEU A 438 -18.55 2.48 1.33
C LEU A 438 -18.97 1.91 2.67
N ARG A 439 -18.06 1.88 3.65
CA ARG A 439 -18.36 1.34 4.99
C ARG A 439 -19.57 2.03 5.62
N LEU A 440 -19.59 3.37 5.59
CA LEU A 440 -20.67 4.16 6.18
C LEU A 440 -22.00 3.96 5.42
N ALA A 441 -21.95 3.81 4.10
CA ALA A 441 -23.13 3.49 3.29
C ALA A 441 -23.65 2.07 3.56
N MET A 442 -22.76 1.07 3.61
CA MET A 442 -23.08 -0.33 3.90
C MET A 442 -23.67 -0.52 5.29
N SER A 443 -23.20 0.27 6.27
CA SER A 443 -23.70 0.20 7.64
C SER A 443 -24.93 1.10 7.90
N GLY A 444 -25.53 1.69 6.86
CA GLY A 444 -26.69 2.58 6.98
C GLY A 444 -26.43 3.95 7.60
N GLN A 445 -25.18 4.30 7.94
CA GLN A 445 -24.83 5.59 8.57
C GLN A 445 -24.99 6.78 7.61
N LEU A 446 -25.02 6.53 6.30
CA LEU A 446 -25.36 7.53 5.27
C LEU A 446 -26.80 7.40 4.74
N GLY A 447 -27.62 6.57 5.39
CA GLY A 447 -28.99 6.24 4.96
C GLY A 447 -29.08 4.95 4.14
N ALA A 448 -30.28 4.35 4.13
CA ALA A 448 -30.52 3.01 3.58
C ALA A 448 -30.24 2.85 2.07
N LYS A 449 -30.30 3.94 1.30
CA LYS A 449 -30.08 3.95 -0.16
C LYS A 449 -28.70 4.49 -0.57
N ALA A 450 -27.80 4.69 0.40
CA ALA A 450 -26.52 5.36 0.15
C ALA A 450 -25.60 4.60 -0.82
N LEU A 451 -25.68 3.26 -0.89
CA LEU A 451 -24.82 2.47 -1.77
C LEU A 451 -25.09 2.70 -3.26
N ALA A 452 -26.33 2.99 -3.63
CA ALA A 452 -26.76 3.26 -5.00
C ALA A 452 -27.16 4.73 -5.21
N SER A 453 -26.64 5.65 -4.39
CA SER A 453 -26.95 7.07 -4.48
C SER A 453 -26.10 7.79 -5.54
N PRO A 454 -26.56 8.97 -6.02
CA PRO A 454 -25.75 9.86 -6.85
C PRO A 454 -24.42 10.26 -6.18
N ASP A 455 -24.40 10.45 -4.86
CA ASP A 455 -23.19 10.81 -4.10
C ASP A 455 -22.17 9.67 -4.08
N MET A 456 -22.63 8.42 -4.01
CA MET A 456 -21.76 7.26 -4.13
C MET A 456 -21.23 7.11 -5.56
N ALA A 457 -22.06 7.38 -6.57
CA ALA A 457 -21.62 7.43 -7.95
C ALA A 457 -20.54 8.50 -8.16
N ASP A 458 -20.69 9.69 -7.59
CA ASP A 458 -19.67 10.75 -7.62
C ASP A 458 -18.38 10.33 -6.90
N THR A 459 -18.50 9.71 -5.73
CA THR A 459 -17.37 9.18 -4.96
C THR A 459 -16.53 8.18 -5.77
N MET A 460 -17.18 7.34 -6.58
CA MET A 460 -16.52 6.35 -7.45
C MET A 460 -16.09 6.90 -8.82
N LYS A 461 -16.63 8.05 -9.24
CA LYS A 461 -16.49 8.61 -10.59
C LYS A 461 -15.03 8.74 -11.03
N LEU A 462 -14.18 9.31 -10.17
CA LEU A 462 -12.77 9.58 -10.47
C LEU A 462 -11.83 8.41 -10.16
N CYS A 463 -12.34 7.27 -9.71
CA CYS A 463 -11.53 6.05 -9.60
C CYS A 463 -11.27 5.50 -11.01
N VAL A 464 -10.01 5.46 -11.42
CA VAL A 464 -9.57 5.01 -12.75
C VAL A 464 -9.33 3.49 -12.84
N SER A 465 -9.73 2.72 -11.83
CA SER A 465 -9.58 1.25 -11.79
C SER A 465 -8.17 0.72 -12.08
N CYS A 466 -7.13 1.50 -11.79
CA CYS A 466 -5.73 1.18 -12.08
C CYS A 466 -5.13 0.05 -11.23
N LYS A 467 -5.83 -0.42 -10.19
CA LYS A 467 -5.41 -1.46 -9.23
C LYS A 467 -4.18 -1.17 -8.39
N ALA A 468 -3.63 0.04 -8.46
CA ALA A 468 -2.52 0.45 -7.60
C ALA A 468 -2.82 0.28 -6.10
N CYS A 469 -4.06 0.53 -5.67
CA CYS A 469 -4.47 0.30 -4.29
C CYS A 469 -4.37 -1.16 -3.85
N LYS A 470 -4.57 -2.13 -4.75
CA LYS A 470 -4.42 -3.55 -4.43
C LYS A 470 -2.96 -3.93 -4.17
N HIS A 471 -2.03 -3.28 -4.87
CA HIS A 471 -0.60 -3.59 -4.83
C HIS A 471 0.18 -2.72 -3.85
N GLU A 472 -0.04 -1.40 -3.87
CA GLU A 472 0.70 -0.40 -3.10
C GLU A 472 0.07 -0.05 -1.76
N CYS A 473 -1.22 -0.36 -1.53
CA CYS A 473 -1.78 -0.27 -0.17
C CYS A 473 -1.29 -1.50 0.59
N PRO A 474 -0.60 -1.35 1.74
CA PRO A 474 -0.07 -2.53 2.41
C PRO A 474 -1.15 -3.36 3.12
N THR A 475 -2.40 -2.88 3.19
CA THR A 475 -3.57 -3.68 3.59
C THR A 475 -4.31 -4.36 2.43
N GLY A 476 -3.88 -4.16 1.18
CA GLY A 476 -4.40 -4.86 0.00
C GLY A 476 -5.80 -4.45 -0.46
N VAL A 477 -6.21 -3.20 -0.25
CA VAL A 477 -7.56 -2.71 -0.63
C VAL A 477 -7.73 -2.71 -2.15
N ASP A 478 -8.67 -3.51 -2.67
CA ASP A 478 -9.00 -3.55 -4.10
C ASP A 478 -10.18 -2.62 -4.44
N MET A 479 -9.90 -1.31 -4.52
CA MET A 479 -10.92 -0.32 -4.88
C MET A 479 -11.43 -0.49 -6.32
N ALA A 480 -10.67 -1.14 -7.20
CA ALA A 480 -11.11 -1.39 -8.58
C ALA A 480 -12.23 -2.43 -8.61
N ALA A 481 -12.08 -3.53 -7.86
CA ALA A 481 -13.14 -4.53 -7.69
C ALA A 481 -14.34 -3.94 -6.92
N MET A 482 -14.12 -3.16 -5.86
CA MET A 482 -15.20 -2.47 -5.14
C MET A 482 -16.00 -1.53 -6.05
N LYS A 483 -15.33 -0.79 -6.95
CA LYS A 483 -16.01 0.05 -7.94
C LYS A 483 -16.89 -0.77 -8.89
N ILE A 484 -16.47 -1.98 -9.28
CA ILE A 484 -17.28 -2.87 -10.14
C ILE A 484 -18.59 -3.22 -9.44
N GLU A 485 -18.54 -3.59 -8.16
CA GLU A 485 -19.75 -3.90 -7.37
C GLU A 485 -20.70 -2.71 -7.31
N ILE A 486 -20.20 -1.55 -6.92
CA ILE A 486 -21.03 -0.34 -6.82
C ILE A 486 -21.57 0.08 -8.19
N SER A 487 -20.76 -0.04 -9.24
CA SER A 487 -21.23 0.27 -10.60
C SER A 487 -22.34 -0.68 -11.01
N ALA A 488 -22.23 -1.98 -10.70
CA ALA A 488 -23.26 -2.97 -10.98
C ALA A 488 -24.57 -2.67 -10.22
N LEU A 489 -24.49 -2.34 -8.92
CA LEU A 489 -25.65 -1.92 -8.13
C LEU A 489 -26.32 -0.68 -8.71
N LEU A 490 -25.54 0.37 -9.01
CA LEU A 490 -26.05 1.58 -9.66
C LEU A 490 -26.70 1.30 -11.01
N ARG A 491 -26.17 0.35 -11.80
CA ARG A 491 -26.73 -0.02 -13.10
C ARG A 491 -27.96 -0.92 -12.99
N ALA A 492 -28.05 -1.74 -11.95
CA ALA A 492 -29.24 -2.54 -11.68
C ALA A 492 -30.46 -1.63 -11.41
N GLU A 493 -30.24 -0.50 -10.72
CA GLU A 493 -31.31 0.47 -10.44
C GLU A 493 -31.60 1.44 -11.59
N ASN A 494 -30.55 1.95 -12.26
CA ASN A 494 -30.70 3.06 -13.22
C ASN A 494 -30.56 2.64 -14.70
N GLY A 495 -30.15 1.41 -14.97
CA GLY A 495 -29.78 0.95 -16.31
C GLY A 495 -28.50 1.61 -16.86
N LEU A 496 -28.09 1.15 -18.04
CA LEU A 496 -26.95 1.71 -18.78
C LEU A 496 -27.35 3.00 -19.52
N SER A 497 -26.56 4.06 -19.38
CA SER A 497 -26.71 5.26 -20.20
C SER A 497 -26.38 4.97 -21.68
N ARG A 498 -26.71 5.90 -22.58
CA ARG A 498 -26.37 5.77 -24.01
C ARG A 498 -24.86 5.59 -24.21
N ARG A 499 -24.05 6.39 -23.51
CA ARG A 499 -22.59 6.27 -23.55
C ARG A 499 -22.13 4.92 -23.01
N ASP A 500 -22.69 4.47 -21.88
CA ASP A 500 -22.32 3.19 -21.28
C ASP A 500 -22.63 2.03 -22.23
N ARG A 501 -23.72 2.10 -22.99
CA ARG A 501 -24.04 1.11 -24.02
C ARG A 501 -23.01 1.12 -25.15
N LEU A 502 -22.63 2.31 -25.64
CA LEU A 502 -21.57 2.44 -26.66
C LEU A 502 -20.24 1.88 -26.17
N ILE A 503 -19.89 2.08 -24.90
CA ILE A 503 -18.66 1.53 -24.31
C ILE A 503 -18.79 0.02 -24.16
N ALA A 504 -19.81 -0.46 -23.44
CA ALA A 504 -19.99 -1.87 -23.08
C ALA A 504 -19.97 -2.77 -24.33
N TYR A 505 -20.78 -2.43 -25.32
CA TYR A 505 -21.00 -3.24 -26.52
C TYR A 505 -20.02 -2.92 -27.66
N LEU A 506 -18.94 -2.17 -27.40
CA LEU A 506 -17.90 -1.90 -28.39
C LEU A 506 -17.41 -3.15 -29.11
N PRO A 507 -17.07 -4.26 -28.43
CA PRO A 507 -16.63 -5.48 -29.12
C PRO A 507 -17.69 -6.07 -30.07
N ASP A 508 -18.98 -5.85 -29.78
CA ASP A 508 -20.09 -6.40 -30.57
C ASP A 508 -20.31 -5.63 -31.88
N TYR A 509 -20.16 -4.30 -31.89
CA TYR A 509 -20.34 -3.49 -33.11
C TYR A 509 -19.02 -3.15 -33.82
N ALA A 510 -17.86 -3.42 -33.21
CA ALA A 510 -16.55 -3.12 -33.78
C ALA A 510 -16.30 -3.70 -35.19
N PRO A 511 -16.73 -4.93 -35.54
CA PRO A 511 -16.60 -5.42 -36.92
C PRO A 511 -17.31 -4.52 -37.95
N ILE A 512 -18.50 -4.04 -37.61
CA ILE A 512 -19.31 -3.17 -38.47
C ILE A 512 -18.68 -1.78 -38.54
N ALA A 513 -18.27 -1.22 -37.40
CA ALA A 513 -17.62 0.09 -37.34
C ALA A 513 -16.30 0.11 -38.11
N ALA A 514 -15.49 -0.94 -38.03
CA ALA A 514 -14.25 -1.08 -38.78
C ALA A 514 -14.49 -1.22 -40.30
N ALA A 515 -15.53 -1.95 -40.71
CA ALA A 515 -15.93 -2.03 -42.13
C ALA A 515 -16.39 -0.66 -42.68
N LEU A 516 -17.04 0.15 -41.83
CA LEU A 516 -17.49 1.52 -42.13
C LEU A 516 -16.50 2.59 -41.65
N ALA A 517 -15.23 2.24 -41.45
CA ALA A 517 -14.22 3.14 -40.88
C ALA A 517 -14.16 4.53 -41.52
N PRO A 518 -14.22 4.69 -42.87
CA PRO A 518 -14.22 6.02 -43.48
C PRO A 518 -15.31 6.94 -42.97
N LEU A 519 -16.51 6.41 -42.67
CA LEU A 519 -17.64 7.18 -42.17
C LEU A 519 -17.46 7.56 -40.69
N PHE A 520 -17.11 6.60 -39.83
CA PHE A 520 -16.94 6.86 -38.40
C PHE A 520 -15.77 7.81 -38.11
N ASN A 521 -14.69 7.72 -38.91
CA ASN A 521 -13.53 8.60 -38.77
C ASN A 521 -13.77 10.03 -39.30
N LEU A 522 -14.94 10.35 -39.91
CA LEU A 522 -15.29 11.72 -40.30
C LEU A 522 -15.57 12.64 -39.11
N ARG A 523 -15.92 12.07 -37.94
CA ARG A 523 -16.20 12.83 -36.70
C ARG A 523 -15.13 13.89 -36.43
N ASP A 524 -13.87 13.50 -36.57
CA ASP A 524 -12.71 14.31 -36.21
C ASP A 524 -12.10 15.05 -37.40
N LYS A 525 -12.70 14.93 -38.59
CA LYS A 525 -12.26 15.60 -39.83
C LYS A 525 -13.18 16.74 -40.23
N LEU A 526 -14.48 16.63 -39.95
CA LEU A 526 -15.47 17.63 -40.36
C LEU A 526 -15.79 18.58 -39.20
N PRO A 527 -15.71 19.91 -39.42
CA PRO A 527 -16.05 20.89 -38.40
C PRO A 527 -17.45 20.68 -37.82
N GLY A 528 -17.57 20.74 -36.50
CA GLY A 528 -18.85 20.61 -35.79
C GLY A 528 -19.33 19.17 -35.51
N LEU A 529 -18.81 18.14 -36.21
CA LEU A 529 -19.24 16.75 -35.97
C LEU A 529 -18.80 16.21 -34.62
N ALA A 530 -17.61 16.57 -34.13
CA ALA A 530 -17.17 16.19 -32.78
C ALA A 530 -18.10 16.77 -31.69
N TRP A 531 -18.57 18.01 -31.86
CA TRP A 531 -19.53 18.66 -30.97
C TRP A 531 -20.91 17.98 -31.01
N LEU A 532 -21.43 17.70 -32.21
CA LEU A 532 -22.68 16.96 -32.37
C LEU A 532 -22.58 15.55 -31.76
N SER A 533 -21.47 14.86 -32.00
CA SER A 533 -21.15 13.57 -31.41
C SER A 533 -21.13 13.65 -29.88
N GLN A 534 -20.53 14.68 -29.29
CA GLN A 534 -20.53 14.88 -27.83
C GLN A 534 -21.95 15.02 -27.28
N ILE A 535 -22.82 15.79 -27.92
CA ILE A 535 -24.22 15.95 -27.47
C ILE A 535 -24.94 14.60 -27.49
N LEU A 536 -24.72 13.80 -28.53
CA LEU A 536 -25.42 12.52 -28.72
C LEU A 536 -24.87 11.39 -27.84
N THR A 537 -23.57 11.42 -27.54
CA THR A 537 -22.84 10.27 -26.97
C THR A 537 -22.12 10.57 -25.66
N ALA A 538 -22.02 11.83 -25.25
CA ALA A 538 -21.21 12.31 -24.11
C ALA A 538 -19.71 11.99 -24.19
N PHE A 539 -19.19 11.66 -25.39
CA PHE A 539 -17.75 11.63 -25.65
C PHE A 539 -17.22 13.04 -25.98
N SER A 540 -16.16 13.45 -25.30
CA SER A 540 -15.58 14.80 -25.40
C SER A 540 -15.23 15.18 -26.83
N ALA A 541 -15.68 16.35 -27.26
CA ALA A 541 -15.30 16.99 -28.52
C ALA A 541 -13.90 17.63 -28.45
N LYS A 542 -13.34 17.77 -27.24
CA LYS A 542 -11.99 18.33 -27.02
C LYS A 542 -10.87 17.37 -27.44
N ARG A 543 -11.20 16.14 -27.87
CA ARG A 543 -10.22 15.15 -28.33
C ARG A 543 -10.76 14.24 -29.43
N PRO A 544 -9.87 13.70 -30.29
CA PRO A 544 -10.25 12.70 -31.27
C PRO A 544 -10.66 11.38 -30.60
N LEU A 545 -11.50 10.59 -31.28
CA LEU A 545 -11.76 9.21 -30.89
C LEU A 545 -10.74 8.26 -31.52
N PRO A 546 -10.60 7.02 -31.00
CA PRO A 546 -9.78 5.99 -31.63
C PRO A 546 -10.14 5.81 -33.11
N LEU A 547 -9.13 5.77 -33.96
CA LEU A 547 -9.30 5.65 -35.40
C LEU A 547 -9.63 4.20 -35.78
N TRP A 548 -10.80 3.99 -36.38
CA TRP A 548 -11.18 2.69 -36.93
C TRP A 548 -10.30 2.32 -38.13
N GLN A 549 -9.79 1.09 -38.16
CA GLN A 549 -8.97 0.60 -39.26
C GLN A 549 -9.79 -0.26 -40.22
N ARG A 550 -9.84 0.12 -41.51
CA ARG A 550 -10.50 -0.68 -42.54
C ARG A 550 -9.83 -2.05 -42.70
N ARG A 551 -8.49 -2.10 -42.59
CA ARG A 551 -7.67 -3.33 -42.60
C ARG A 551 -7.36 -3.80 -41.18
N TRP A 552 -8.41 -3.99 -40.40
CA TRP A 552 -8.35 -4.58 -39.06
C TRP A 552 -7.84 -6.03 -39.12
N PHE A 553 -7.39 -6.55 -37.97
CA PHE A 553 -6.73 -7.86 -37.87
C PHE A 553 -7.71 -9.04 -38.06
N GLN A 554 -7.63 -9.71 -39.20
CA GLN A 554 -8.57 -10.78 -39.56
C GLN A 554 -8.26 -12.08 -38.79
N PRO A 555 -9.27 -12.89 -38.44
CA PRO A 555 -9.04 -14.20 -37.82
C PRO A 555 -8.15 -15.13 -38.65
N THR A 556 -8.12 -14.95 -39.97
CA THR A 556 -7.30 -15.74 -40.90
C THR A 556 -5.81 -15.37 -40.91
N GLU A 557 -5.40 -14.30 -40.22
CA GLU A 557 -3.98 -13.89 -40.14
C GLU A 557 -3.15 -14.80 -39.19
N LEU A 558 -3.80 -15.64 -38.38
CA LEU A 558 -3.16 -16.62 -37.49
C LEU A 558 -3.76 -18.02 -37.70
N ALA A 559 -2.98 -19.04 -37.34
CA ALA A 559 -3.51 -20.39 -37.22
C ALA A 559 -4.57 -20.46 -36.10
N VAL A 560 -5.56 -21.33 -36.27
CA VAL A 560 -6.64 -21.54 -35.27
C VAL A 560 -6.26 -22.62 -34.26
N THR A 561 -5.44 -23.57 -34.66
CA THR A 561 -4.92 -24.65 -33.82
C THR A 561 -3.42 -24.46 -33.58
N PRO A 562 -2.88 -24.99 -32.49
CA PRO A 562 -1.43 -25.01 -32.27
C PRO A 562 -0.75 -25.81 -33.39
N ILE A 563 0.36 -25.28 -33.91
CA ILE A 563 1.21 -25.91 -34.93
C ILE A 563 2.66 -25.76 -34.45
N GLY A 564 3.53 -26.73 -34.74
CA GLY A 564 4.95 -26.68 -34.40
C GLY A 564 5.27 -26.99 -32.94
N GLU A 565 6.56 -26.91 -32.59
CA GLU A 565 7.08 -27.40 -31.30
C GLU A 565 6.88 -26.42 -30.14
N ARG A 566 6.78 -25.11 -30.41
CA ARG A 566 6.63 -24.06 -29.39
C ARG A 566 5.38 -23.20 -29.64
N PRO A 567 4.16 -23.77 -29.55
CA PRO A 567 2.93 -23.03 -29.76
C PRO A 567 2.73 -21.97 -28.68
N VAL A 568 2.24 -20.79 -29.07
CA VAL A 568 1.83 -19.72 -28.13
C VAL A 568 0.45 -19.19 -28.53
N LEU A 569 -0.45 -19.09 -27.54
CA LEU A 569 -1.78 -18.54 -27.77
C LEU A 569 -1.69 -17.00 -27.71
N LEU A 570 -1.85 -16.36 -28.87
CA LEU A 570 -1.89 -14.90 -28.97
C LEU A 570 -3.34 -14.40 -28.75
N PHE A 571 -3.59 -13.82 -27.58
CA PHE A 571 -4.84 -13.15 -27.24
C PHE A 571 -5.00 -11.87 -28.05
N VAL A 572 -5.87 -11.94 -29.06
CA VAL A 572 -6.20 -10.82 -29.94
C VAL A 572 -7.27 -9.92 -29.30
N ASP A 573 -6.83 -8.93 -28.54
CA ASP A 573 -7.73 -8.00 -27.85
C ASP A 573 -8.50 -7.07 -28.83
N THR A 574 -9.63 -6.53 -28.37
CA THR A 574 -10.52 -5.70 -29.19
C THR A 574 -9.85 -4.43 -29.71
N PHE A 575 -8.99 -3.79 -28.93
CA PHE A 575 -8.39 -2.50 -29.29
C PHE A 575 -7.30 -2.68 -30.34
N SER A 576 -6.36 -3.60 -30.09
CA SER A 576 -5.32 -3.95 -31.07
C SER A 576 -5.94 -4.50 -32.35
N ARG A 577 -7.05 -5.26 -32.28
CA ARG A 577 -7.71 -5.80 -33.48
C ARG A 577 -8.21 -4.70 -34.42
N TYR A 578 -8.92 -3.71 -33.88
CA TYR A 578 -9.72 -2.77 -34.69
C TYR A 578 -9.13 -1.36 -34.82
N PHE A 579 -8.25 -0.94 -33.90
CA PHE A 579 -7.64 0.39 -33.90
C PHE A 579 -6.16 0.36 -34.29
N GLU A 580 -5.41 -0.65 -33.84
CA GLU A 580 -3.94 -0.74 -34.02
C GLU A 580 -3.47 -2.16 -34.45
N PRO A 581 -4.00 -2.71 -35.57
CA PRO A 581 -3.73 -4.09 -36.01
C PRO A 581 -2.26 -4.35 -36.38
N GLU A 582 -1.48 -3.31 -36.64
CA GLU A 582 -0.04 -3.39 -36.84
C GLU A 582 0.71 -3.92 -35.62
N ASN A 583 0.22 -3.69 -34.40
CA ASN A 583 0.83 -4.23 -33.19
C ASN A 583 0.76 -5.76 -33.18
N LEU A 584 -0.40 -6.33 -33.49
CA LEU A 584 -0.60 -7.79 -33.58
C LEU A 584 0.24 -8.44 -34.69
N ARG A 585 0.31 -7.80 -35.86
CA ARG A 585 1.15 -8.28 -36.97
C ARG A 585 2.63 -8.26 -36.61
N SER A 586 3.06 -7.29 -35.82
CA SER A 586 4.45 -7.17 -35.35
C SER A 586 4.72 -8.22 -34.27
N ALA A 587 3.78 -8.46 -33.36
CA ALA A 587 3.86 -9.53 -32.38
C ALA A 587 4.00 -10.90 -33.05
N GLN A 588 3.23 -11.17 -34.09
CA GLN A 588 3.37 -12.40 -34.87
C GLN A 588 4.79 -12.58 -35.42
N ARG A 589 5.36 -11.54 -36.04
CA ARG A 589 6.72 -11.58 -36.60
C ARG A 589 7.79 -11.77 -35.52
N VAL A 590 7.70 -11.02 -34.41
CA VAL A 590 8.68 -11.13 -33.32
C VAL A 590 8.58 -12.48 -32.62
N LEU A 591 7.38 -13.00 -32.37
CA LEU A 591 7.19 -14.34 -31.79
C LEU A 591 7.75 -15.42 -32.72
N SER A 592 7.49 -15.33 -34.03
CA SER A 592 8.06 -16.28 -34.99
C SER A 592 9.58 -16.19 -35.08
N ALA A 593 10.15 -14.98 -35.05
CA ALA A 593 11.60 -14.80 -35.00
C ALA A 593 12.22 -15.33 -33.69
N ALA A 594 11.48 -15.29 -32.58
CA ALA A 594 11.86 -15.88 -31.31
C ALA A 594 11.67 -17.42 -31.26
N GLY A 595 11.22 -18.04 -32.36
CA GLY A 595 11.02 -19.48 -32.48
C GLY A 595 9.68 -20.00 -31.95
N PHE A 596 8.70 -19.12 -31.69
CA PHE A 596 7.35 -19.51 -31.31
C PHE A 596 6.40 -19.58 -32.52
N THR A 597 5.37 -20.41 -32.41
CA THR A 597 4.29 -20.48 -33.40
C THR A 597 3.01 -19.85 -32.82
N PRO A 598 2.74 -18.56 -33.09
CA PRO A 598 1.55 -17.90 -32.59
C PRO A 598 0.29 -18.43 -33.27
N PHE A 599 -0.73 -18.74 -32.47
CA PHE A 599 -2.06 -19.14 -32.93
C PHE A 599 -3.15 -18.44 -32.10
N ALA A 600 -4.36 -18.34 -32.64
CA ALA A 600 -5.51 -17.74 -31.97
C ALA A 600 -6.76 -18.60 -32.18
N PRO A 601 -7.17 -19.39 -31.17
CA PRO A 601 -8.30 -20.28 -31.32
C PRO A 601 -9.61 -19.50 -31.46
N LEU A 602 -10.51 -20.06 -32.25
CA LEU A 602 -11.86 -19.55 -32.41
C LEU A 602 -12.79 -20.18 -31.36
N PRO A 603 -13.82 -19.45 -30.89
CA PRO A 603 -14.87 -20.07 -30.10
C PRO A 603 -15.55 -21.18 -30.92
N ASP A 604 -16.19 -22.13 -30.24
CA ASP A 604 -16.93 -23.21 -30.88
C ASP A 604 -18.01 -22.69 -31.85
N GLN A 605 -18.64 -23.59 -32.62
CA GLN A 605 -19.63 -23.23 -33.65
C GLN A 605 -20.88 -22.50 -33.10
N ARG A 606 -21.00 -22.26 -31.79
CA ARG A 606 -22.12 -21.53 -31.18
C ARG A 606 -22.02 -20.02 -31.38
N SER A 607 -20.87 -19.47 -31.79
CA SER A 607 -20.75 -18.02 -32.02
C SER A 607 -19.69 -17.63 -33.04
N THR A 608 -20.07 -16.79 -34.01
CA THR A 608 -19.14 -16.18 -34.97
C THR A 608 -18.47 -14.91 -34.44
N LYS A 609 -18.79 -14.47 -33.21
CA LYS A 609 -18.24 -13.24 -32.63
C LYS A 609 -16.80 -13.45 -32.16
N PRO A 610 -15.88 -12.51 -32.38
CA PRO A 610 -14.53 -12.56 -31.81
C PRO A 610 -14.54 -12.68 -30.27
N LEU A 611 -13.53 -13.35 -29.70
CA LEU A 611 -13.32 -13.41 -28.26
C LEU A 611 -12.93 -12.03 -27.70
N CYS A 612 -13.33 -11.76 -26.45
CA CYS A 612 -13.00 -10.54 -25.73
C CYS A 612 -12.86 -10.87 -24.24
N CYS A 613 -12.13 -10.06 -23.50
CA CYS A 613 -11.95 -10.19 -22.05
C CYS A 613 -13.13 -9.64 -21.21
N GLY A 614 -14.12 -9.00 -21.85
CA GLY A 614 -15.27 -8.40 -21.16
C GLY A 614 -14.97 -7.09 -20.41
N ARG A 615 -13.75 -6.55 -20.53
CA ARG A 615 -13.30 -5.30 -19.86
C ARG A 615 -14.21 -4.11 -20.14
N THR A 616 -14.72 -3.98 -21.37
CA THR A 616 -15.65 -2.90 -21.75
C THR A 616 -16.95 -2.96 -20.95
N HIS A 617 -17.49 -4.17 -20.74
CA HIS A 617 -18.67 -4.40 -19.92
C HIS A 617 -18.41 -4.09 -18.43
N LEU A 618 -17.30 -4.58 -17.88
CA LEU A 618 -16.93 -4.32 -16.48
C LEU A 618 -16.75 -2.83 -16.18
N SER A 619 -16.16 -2.08 -17.12
CA SER A 619 -15.85 -0.65 -16.92
C SER A 619 -17.07 0.24 -16.65
N VAL A 620 -18.26 -0.22 -17.04
CA VAL A 620 -19.53 0.49 -16.87
C VAL A 620 -20.53 -0.26 -15.98
N GLY A 621 -20.08 -1.32 -15.29
CA GLY A 621 -20.94 -2.11 -14.39
C GLY A 621 -21.89 -3.10 -15.07
N ASN A 622 -21.71 -3.43 -16.35
CA ASN A 622 -22.49 -4.47 -17.03
C ASN A 622 -21.94 -5.88 -16.73
N VAL A 623 -21.97 -6.27 -15.46
CA VAL A 623 -21.24 -7.46 -14.98
C VAL A 623 -21.80 -8.77 -15.53
N ALA A 624 -23.13 -8.87 -15.72
CA ALA A 624 -23.74 -10.05 -16.33
C ALA A 624 -23.17 -10.34 -17.72
N ARG A 625 -23.10 -9.33 -18.60
CA ARG A 625 -22.54 -9.51 -19.94
C ARG A 625 -21.03 -9.73 -19.93
N ALA A 626 -20.32 -9.14 -18.97
CA ALA A 626 -18.91 -9.44 -18.75
C ALA A 626 -18.69 -10.92 -18.40
N ARG A 627 -19.57 -11.50 -17.55
CA ARG A 627 -19.53 -12.91 -17.15
C ARG A 627 -19.70 -13.83 -18.35
N ASP A 628 -20.71 -13.60 -19.19
CA ASP A 628 -20.92 -14.39 -20.41
C ASP A 628 -19.71 -14.35 -21.34
N THR A 629 -19.13 -13.15 -21.50
CA THR A 629 -17.98 -12.92 -22.38
C THR A 629 -16.73 -13.62 -21.84
N ALA A 630 -16.49 -13.54 -20.54
CA ALA A 630 -15.39 -14.19 -19.85
C ALA A 630 -15.53 -15.71 -19.87
N GLN A 631 -16.74 -16.24 -19.64
CA GLN A 631 -17.02 -17.67 -19.67
C GLN A 631 -16.66 -18.26 -21.04
N ARG A 632 -17.12 -17.64 -22.13
CA ARG A 632 -16.80 -18.09 -23.50
C ARG A 632 -15.30 -18.06 -23.79
N LEU A 633 -14.60 -17.04 -23.29
CA LEU A 633 -13.14 -16.95 -23.43
C LEU A 633 -12.44 -18.10 -22.68
N VAL A 634 -12.83 -18.33 -21.42
CA VAL A 634 -12.24 -19.39 -20.58
C VAL A 634 -12.53 -20.76 -21.16
N GLU A 635 -13.76 -21.05 -21.59
CA GLU A 635 -14.12 -22.31 -22.25
C GLU A 635 -13.27 -22.57 -23.50
N THR A 636 -12.94 -21.53 -24.26
CA THR A 636 -12.10 -21.67 -25.45
C THR A 636 -10.62 -21.88 -25.08
N TYR A 637 -10.13 -21.26 -24.01
CA TYR A 637 -8.70 -21.25 -23.66
C TYR A 637 -8.30 -22.36 -22.69
N ALA A 638 -9.24 -22.88 -21.89
CA ALA A 638 -8.97 -23.88 -20.87
C ALA A 638 -8.26 -25.15 -21.38
N PRO A 639 -8.62 -25.73 -22.55
CA PRO A 639 -7.90 -26.89 -23.08
C PRO A 639 -6.42 -26.61 -23.35
N TYR A 640 -6.10 -25.41 -23.84
CA TYR A 640 -4.72 -25.01 -24.15
C TYR A 640 -3.93 -24.67 -22.88
N ALA A 641 -4.59 -24.01 -21.92
CA ALA A 641 -3.99 -23.76 -20.60
C ALA A 641 -3.69 -25.08 -19.86
N ALA A 642 -4.57 -26.08 -19.99
CA ALA A 642 -4.33 -27.42 -19.45
C ALA A 642 -3.19 -28.17 -20.12
N ALA A 643 -2.94 -27.91 -21.40
CA ALA A 643 -1.77 -28.40 -22.11
C ALA A 643 -0.48 -27.64 -21.82
N GLY A 644 -0.49 -26.66 -20.90
CA GLY A 644 0.69 -25.87 -20.55
C GLY A 644 1.09 -24.84 -21.61
N ILE A 645 0.19 -24.49 -22.54
CA ILE A 645 0.48 -23.50 -23.58
C ILE A 645 0.37 -22.08 -23.00
N PRO A 646 1.40 -21.22 -23.14
CA PRO A 646 1.34 -19.84 -22.65
C PRO A 646 0.34 -18.99 -23.43
N ILE A 647 -0.35 -18.10 -22.71
CA ILE A 647 -1.33 -17.15 -23.23
C ILE A 647 -0.75 -15.74 -23.16
N VAL A 648 -0.54 -15.11 -24.32
CA VAL A 648 0.13 -13.81 -24.43
C VAL A 648 -0.76 -12.78 -25.09
N GLY A 649 -0.71 -11.52 -24.63
CA GLY A 649 -1.43 -10.41 -25.24
C GLY A 649 -0.65 -9.11 -25.20
N LEU A 650 -1.18 -8.10 -25.89
CA LEU A 650 -0.51 -6.80 -26.10
C LEU A 650 -1.11 -5.70 -25.24
N GLU A 651 -2.44 -5.53 -25.24
CA GLU A 651 -3.11 -4.52 -24.42
C GLU A 651 -3.13 -4.94 -22.93
N PRO A 652 -2.37 -4.26 -22.04
CA PRO A 652 -2.17 -4.76 -20.68
C PRO A 652 -3.45 -4.78 -19.86
N SER A 653 -4.35 -3.81 -20.06
CA SER A 653 -5.63 -3.78 -19.34
C SER A 653 -6.52 -4.97 -19.71
N CYS A 654 -6.49 -5.42 -20.97
CA CYS A 654 -7.28 -6.56 -21.43
C CYS A 654 -6.65 -7.89 -21.00
N LEU A 655 -5.35 -8.06 -21.20
CA LEU A 655 -4.63 -9.28 -20.85
C LEU A 655 -4.68 -9.56 -19.34
N LEU A 656 -4.37 -8.56 -18.52
CA LEU A 656 -4.33 -8.73 -17.06
C LEU A 656 -5.73 -8.88 -16.45
N ALA A 657 -6.81 -8.66 -17.22
CA ALA A 657 -8.15 -9.05 -16.79
C ALA A 657 -8.28 -10.58 -16.62
N LEU A 658 -7.56 -11.35 -17.43
CA LEU A 658 -7.54 -12.82 -17.36
C LEU A 658 -6.82 -13.32 -16.10
N LYS A 659 -5.88 -12.54 -15.54
CA LYS A 659 -5.16 -12.88 -14.29
C LYS A 659 -5.97 -12.60 -13.02
N ASP A 660 -6.94 -11.68 -13.06
CA ASP A 660 -7.53 -11.13 -11.83
C ASP A 660 -9.05 -11.01 -11.86
N GLU A 661 -9.63 -10.15 -12.72
CA GLU A 661 -11.08 -9.98 -12.75
C GLU A 661 -11.84 -11.23 -13.21
N ILE A 662 -11.34 -11.95 -14.22
CA ILE A 662 -12.04 -13.12 -14.75
C ILE A 662 -12.11 -14.26 -13.72
N PRO A 663 -11.02 -14.64 -13.03
CA PRO A 663 -11.08 -15.62 -11.94
C PRO A 663 -12.00 -15.17 -10.80
N ALA A 664 -11.96 -13.90 -10.40
CA ALA A 664 -12.84 -13.35 -9.36
C ALA A 664 -14.31 -13.33 -9.77
N LEU A 665 -14.58 -13.16 -11.07
CA LEU A 665 -15.92 -13.16 -11.64
C LEU A 665 -16.47 -14.58 -11.74
N LEU A 666 -15.78 -15.49 -12.43
CA LEU A 666 -16.29 -16.83 -12.74
C LEU A 666 -16.18 -17.82 -11.58
N ASN A 667 -15.12 -17.71 -10.77
CA ASN A 667 -14.84 -18.61 -9.65
C ASN A 667 -14.78 -20.10 -10.04
N THR A 668 -14.22 -20.41 -11.20
CA THR A 668 -14.04 -21.78 -11.71
C THR A 668 -12.57 -22.20 -11.72
N GLN A 669 -12.31 -23.52 -11.67
CA GLN A 669 -10.95 -24.06 -11.79
C GLN A 669 -10.33 -23.71 -13.15
N ASP A 670 -11.10 -23.79 -14.23
CA ASP A 670 -10.67 -23.43 -15.58
C ASP A 670 -10.20 -21.96 -15.66
N ALA A 671 -10.93 -21.03 -15.03
CA ALA A 671 -10.53 -19.63 -15.00
C ALA A 671 -9.20 -19.43 -14.25
N GLN A 672 -9.00 -20.15 -13.14
CA GLN A 672 -7.75 -20.13 -12.38
C GLN A 672 -6.59 -20.76 -13.17
N GLN A 673 -6.85 -21.82 -13.94
CA GLN A 673 -5.86 -22.48 -14.77
C GLN A 673 -5.43 -21.59 -15.94
N VAL A 674 -6.40 -20.97 -16.63
CA VAL A 674 -6.14 -19.95 -17.66
C VAL A 674 -5.29 -18.82 -17.09
N ALA A 675 -5.67 -18.27 -15.93
CA ALA A 675 -4.94 -17.17 -15.29
C ALA A 675 -3.46 -17.48 -15.04
N LYS A 676 -3.13 -18.70 -14.63
CA LYS A 676 -1.74 -19.15 -14.39
C LYS A 676 -0.88 -19.19 -15.66
N MET A 677 -1.50 -19.39 -16.82
CA MET A 677 -0.81 -19.46 -18.11
C MET A 677 -0.68 -18.11 -18.82
N VAL A 678 -1.26 -17.04 -18.25
CA VAL A 678 -1.16 -15.70 -18.82
C VAL A 678 0.22 -15.12 -18.56
N LEU A 679 0.89 -14.66 -19.61
CA LEU A 679 2.14 -13.91 -19.56
C LEU A 679 1.98 -12.65 -20.42
N THR A 680 2.52 -11.53 -19.97
CA THR A 680 2.76 -10.40 -20.88
C THR A 680 3.72 -10.84 -21.99
N PHE A 681 3.67 -10.12 -23.12
CA PHE A 681 4.56 -10.39 -24.25
C PHE A 681 6.03 -10.38 -23.82
N GLU A 682 6.38 -9.45 -22.94
CA GLU A 682 7.74 -9.26 -22.45
C GLU A 682 8.14 -10.35 -21.43
N GLU A 683 7.23 -10.76 -20.54
CA GLU A 683 7.46 -11.89 -19.63
C GLU A 683 7.77 -13.19 -20.41
N LEU A 684 7.06 -13.46 -21.51
CA LEU A 684 7.29 -14.66 -22.32
C LEU A 684 8.71 -14.66 -22.90
N LEU A 685 9.14 -13.56 -23.53
CA LEU A 685 10.45 -13.49 -24.19
C LEU A 685 11.61 -13.71 -23.23
N LEU A 686 11.49 -13.24 -21.97
CA LEU A 686 12.52 -13.38 -20.94
C LEU A 686 12.51 -14.76 -20.27
N THR A 687 11.34 -15.28 -19.91
CA THR A 687 11.23 -16.57 -19.20
C THR A 687 11.83 -17.71 -20.02
N GLU A 688 11.61 -17.64 -21.33
CA GLU A 688 12.05 -18.64 -22.30
C GLU A 688 13.45 -18.38 -22.87
N LYS A 689 14.17 -17.36 -22.34
CA LYS A 689 15.51 -16.93 -22.75
C LYS A 689 15.70 -16.87 -24.26
N THR A 690 14.72 -16.29 -24.95
CA THR A 690 14.72 -16.30 -26.42
C THR A 690 15.83 -15.42 -26.99
N ALA A 691 16.57 -15.96 -27.96
CA ALA A 691 17.57 -15.22 -28.70
C ALA A 691 16.88 -14.50 -29.87
N LEU A 692 16.76 -13.18 -29.77
CA LEU A 692 16.32 -12.33 -30.88
C LEU A 692 17.53 -11.68 -31.55
N CYS A 693 17.63 -11.86 -32.87
CA CYS A 693 18.64 -11.17 -33.68
C CYS A 693 18.15 -9.76 -34.02
N LEU A 694 18.58 -8.76 -33.23
CA LEU A 694 18.16 -7.37 -33.35
C LEU A 694 19.30 -6.50 -33.89
N LYS A 695 18.96 -5.54 -34.75
CA LYS A 695 19.87 -4.48 -35.20
C LYS A 695 20.13 -3.50 -34.05
N PRO A 696 21.36 -2.99 -33.91
CA PRO A 696 21.64 -1.94 -32.94
C PRO A 696 20.90 -0.66 -33.30
N LEU A 697 20.48 0.10 -32.29
CA LEU A 697 19.79 1.38 -32.41
C LEU A 697 20.40 2.39 -31.46
N GLN A 698 21.24 3.28 -31.97
CA GLN A 698 21.84 4.38 -31.19
C GLN A 698 20.80 5.50 -31.00
N ALA A 699 19.96 5.35 -29.97
CA ALA A 699 18.89 6.29 -29.68
C ALA A 699 18.51 6.29 -28.19
N LYS A 700 17.77 7.31 -27.78
CA LYS A 700 17.12 7.37 -26.47
C LYS A 700 15.66 6.96 -26.57
N ALA A 701 15.15 6.27 -25.56
CA ALA A 701 13.74 5.91 -25.44
C ALA A 701 13.21 6.29 -24.04
N LEU A 702 12.13 7.06 -24.02
CA LEU A 702 11.34 7.31 -22.83
C LEU A 702 10.21 6.28 -22.71
N LEU A 703 10.25 5.49 -21.65
CA LEU A 703 9.27 4.45 -21.37
C LEU A 703 8.20 4.94 -20.39
N HIS A 704 6.94 4.95 -20.82
CA HIS A 704 5.79 5.08 -19.94
C HIS A 704 5.14 3.72 -19.67
N GLY A 705 5.29 3.24 -18.44
CA GLY A 705 4.65 2.01 -17.98
C GLY A 705 3.14 2.13 -17.81
N HIS A 706 2.38 1.17 -18.36
CA HIS A 706 0.94 1.10 -18.19
C HIS A 706 0.56 0.86 -16.72
N CYS A 707 -0.51 1.48 -16.23
CA CYS A 707 -0.88 1.39 -14.80
C CYS A 707 -1.18 -0.05 -14.35
N HIS A 708 -1.71 -0.91 -15.22
CA HIS A 708 -1.85 -2.34 -14.93
C HIS A 708 -0.50 -3.09 -14.94
N GLN A 709 0.45 -2.76 -15.83
CA GLN A 709 1.78 -3.39 -15.77
C GLN A 709 2.48 -3.07 -14.44
N LYS A 710 2.38 -1.81 -14.00
CA LYS A 710 2.88 -1.36 -12.69
C LYS A 710 2.18 -2.08 -11.53
N ALA A 711 0.84 -2.13 -11.53
CA ALA A 711 0.08 -2.75 -10.44
C ALA A 711 0.28 -4.28 -10.32
N PHE A 712 0.66 -4.96 -11.41
CA PHE A 712 0.97 -6.39 -11.40
C PHE A 712 2.46 -6.68 -11.25
N GLY A 713 3.31 -5.66 -11.10
CA GLY A 713 4.76 -5.84 -10.94
C GLY A 713 5.48 -6.31 -12.20
N VAL A 714 4.91 -6.11 -13.39
CA VAL A 714 5.44 -6.62 -14.67
C VAL A 714 6.05 -5.50 -15.54
N MET A 715 6.57 -4.44 -14.92
CA MET A 715 7.30 -3.38 -15.63
C MET A 715 8.75 -3.75 -15.94
N ARG A 716 9.40 -4.50 -15.05
CA ARG A 716 10.80 -4.93 -15.22
C ARG A 716 10.99 -5.74 -16.52
N PRO A 717 10.10 -6.68 -16.88
CA PRO A 717 10.17 -7.34 -18.17
C PRO A 717 10.24 -6.40 -19.37
N VAL A 718 9.49 -5.30 -19.35
CA VAL A 718 9.49 -4.32 -20.46
C VAL A 718 10.85 -3.64 -20.60
N GLN A 719 11.47 -3.27 -19.48
CA GLN A 719 12.79 -2.64 -19.46
C GLN A 719 13.87 -3.60 -19.95
N GLU A 720 13.86 -4.85 -19.48
CA GLU A 720 14.84 -5.87 -19.87
C GLU A 720 14.72 -6.24 -21.36
N VAL A 721 13.50 -6.37 -21.89
CA VAL A 721 13.27 -6.64 -23.32
C VAL A 721 13.73 -5.48 -24.20
N LEU A 722 13.49 -4.22 -23.80
CA LEU A 722 14.03 -3.07 -24.53
C LEU A 722 15.57 -3.03 -24.48
N GLY A 723 16.16 -3.44 -23.34
CA GLY A 723 17.61 -3.55 -23.17
C GLY A 723 18.29 -4.60 -24.05
N MET A 724 17.53 -5.48 -24.72
CA MET A 724 18.06 -6.40 -25.74
C MET A 724 18.50 -5.66 -27.03
N ILE A 725 18.01 -4.44 -27.27
CA ILE A 725 18.40 -3.63 -28.43
C ILE A 725 19.71 -2.91 -28.09
N GLU A 726 20.81 -3.36 -28.69
CA GLU A 726 22.12 -2.76 -28.47
C GLU A 726 22.13 -1.26 -28.85
N GLY A 727 22.65 -0.42 -27.95
CA GLY A 727 22.75 1.03 -28.15
C GLY A 727 21.51 1.83 -27.76
N LEU A 728 20.41 1.18 -27.36
CA LEU A 728 19.19 1.86 -26.93
C LEU A 728 19.28 2.27 -25.45
N GLU A 729 19.32 3.57 -25.18
CA GLU A 729 19.27 4.10 -23.81
C GLU A 729 17.80 4.26 -23.38
N VAL A 730 17.36 3.44 -22.41
CA VAL A 730 15.96 3.44 -21.94
C VAL A 730 15.86 4.17 -20.60
N GLU A 731 15.08 5.24 -20.58
CA GLU A 731 14.74 5.99 -19.36
C GLU A 731 13.24 5.81 -19.07
N THR A 732 12.90 5.40 -17.84
CA THR A 732 11.49 5.20 -17.44
C THR A 732 10.92 6.46 -16.82
N ILE A 733 9.76 6.91 -17.32
CA ILE A 733 9.07 8.07 -16.75
C ILE A 733 8.28 7.65 -15.52
N GLU A 734 8.75 8.08 -14.35
CA GLU A 734 8.06 7.89 -13.06
C GLU A 734 6.73 8.64 -13.02
N THR A 735 5.65 7.88 -13.25
CA THR A 735 4.30 8.40 -13.48
C THR A 735 3.27 7.60 -12.72
N SER A 736 2.27 8.29 -12.19
CA SER A 736 1.11 7.64 -11.59
C SER A 736 0.28 6.93 -12.66
N CYS A 737 -0.42 7.69 -13.52
CA CYS A 737 -1.26 7.17 -14.58
C CYS A 737 -1.16 8.10 -15.79
N CYS A 738 -1.46 7.61 -16.99
CA CYS A 738 -1.66 8.48 -18.16
C CYS A 738 -2.97 9.28 -18.08
N GLY A 739 -3.85 9.00 -17.12
CA GLY A 739 -5.14 9.69 -16.97
C GLY A 739 -6.26 9.20 -17.88
N MET A 740 -6.00 8.31 -18.84
CA MET A 740 -7.04 7.84 -19.79
C MET A 740 -7.94 6.75 -19.24
N ALA A 741 -7.36 5.70 -18.66
CA ALA A 741 -8.09 4.56 -18.09
C ALA A 741 -9.27 4.06 -18.96
N GLY A 742 -8.97 3.80 -20.24
CA GLY A 742 -9.98 3.43 -21.23
C GLY A 742 -10.93 4.57 -21.54
N ALA A 743 -12.23 4.36 -21.30
CA ALA A 743 -13.27 5.33 -21.63
C ALA A 743 -13.27 6.59 -20.74
N PHE A 744 -12.61 6.57 -19.58
CA PHE A 744 -12.60 7.68 -18.63
C PHE A 744 -12.08 8.98 -19.27
N GLY A 745 -10.96 8.94 -19.99
CA GLY A 745 -10.40 10.12 -20.64
C GLY A 745 -11.18 10.61 -21.87
N TYR A 746 -12.12 9.81 -22.38
CA TYR A 746 -13.01 10.19 -23.48
C TYR A 746 -14.32 10.82 -22.99
N GLY A 747 -14.67 10.71 -21.70
CA GLY A 747 -15.88 11.33 -21.15
C GLY A 747 -15.79 12.85 -21.13
N ALA A 748 -16.84 13.54 -21.60
CA ALA A 748 -16.89 15.01 -21.60
C ALA A 748 -16.72 15.61 -20.18
N GLU A 749 -17.26 14.94 -19.16
CA GLU A 749 -17.24 15.35 -17.77
C GLU A 749 -15.98 14.91 -16.98
N THR A 750 -15.11 14.10 -17.59
CA THR A 750 -13.88 13.58 -16.98
C THR A 750 -12.62 13.98 -17.76
N PHE A 751 -12.78 14.58 -18.94
CA PHE A 751 -11.68 15.02 -19.80
C PHE A 751 -10.66 15.92 -19.07
N ASP A 752 -11.12 16.96 -18.38
CA ASP A 752 -10.21 17.92 -17.75
C ASP A 752 -9.39 17.25 -16.61
N ILE A 753 -10.02 16.35 -15.83
CA ILE A 753 -9.31 15.54 -14.82
C ILE A 753 -8.33 14.55 -15.46
N SER A 754 -8.71 13.94 -16.58
CA SER A 754 -7.83 13.05 -17.35
C SER A 754 -6.57 13.77 -17.82
N MET A 755 -6.70 14.99 -18.34
CA MET A 755 -5.57 15.84 -18.73
C MET A 755 -4.72 16.22 -17.52
N GLN A 756 -5.32 16.63 -16.40
CA GLN A 756 -4.57 16.95 -15.18
C GLN A 756 -3.74 15.76 -14.67
N MET A 757 -4.27 14.54 -14.74
CA MET A 757 -3.52 13.33 -14.35
C MET A 757 -2.28 13.12 -15.22
N ALA A 758 -2.39 13.35 -16.52
CA ALA A 758 -1.28 13.24 -17.45
C ALA A 758 -0.27 14.40 -17.30
N GLU A 759 -0.76 15.61 -17.09
CA GLU A 759 0.04 16.83 -16.87
C GLU A 759 0.83 16.81 -15.56
N ALA A 760 0.44 15.95 -14.60
CA ALA A 760 1.16 15.84 -13.33
C ALA A 760 2.64 15.46 -13.52
N ARG A 761 2.96 14.59 -14.49
CA ARG A 761 4.35 14.15 -14.79
C ARG A 761 4.57 13.70 -16.24
N LEU A 762 3.61 12.99 -16.84
CA LEU A 762 3.79 12.30 -18.13
C LEU A 762 3.98 13.28 -19.30
N LEU A 763 3.04 14.19 -19.52
CA LEU A 763 3.08 15.11 -20.66
C LEU A 763 4.24 16.11 -20.58
N PRO A 764 4.57 16.69 -19.39
CA PRO A 764 5.77 17.53 -19.25
C PRO A 764 7.06 16.78 -19.61
N ALA A 765 7.24 15.54 -19.14
CA ALA A 765 8.44 14.76 -19.46
C ALA A 765 8.59 14.51 -20.96
N ILE A 766 7.48 14.16 -21.64
CA ILE A 766 7.50 13.91 -23.09
C ILE A 766 7.73 15.19 -23.90
N ARG A 767 7.13 16.32 -23.52
CA ARG A 767 7.35 17.61 -24.19
C ARG A 767 8.78 18.14 -23.99
N GLY A 768 9.39 17.84 -22.84
CA GLY A 768 10.76 18.22 -22.53
C GLY A 768 11.84 17.36 -23.23
N ALA A 769 11.45 16.23 -23.82
CA ALA A 769 12.36 15.32 -24.48
C ALA A 769 12.67 15.72 -25.93
N ASP A 770 13.90 15.47 -26.37
CA ASP A 770 14.33 15.70 -27.76
C ASP A 770 13.37 15.07 -28.77
N ALA A 771 13.23 15.72 -29.93
CA ALA A 771 12.27 15.29 -30.96
C ALA A 771 12.58 13.89 -31.53
N GLN A 772 13.85 13.49 -31.49
CA GLN A 772 14.33 12.17 -31.95
C GLN A 772 14.17 11.06 -30.90
N THR A 773 13.90 11.41 -29.63
CA THR A 773 13.69 10.44 -28.56
C THR A 773 12.43 9.62 -28.83
N TYR A 774 12.58 8.30 -28.81
CA TYR A 774 11.44 7.39 -28.92
C TYR A 774 10.56 7.50 -27.68
N VAL A 775 9.25 7.47 -27.84
CA VAL A 775 8.31 7.37 -26.72
C VAL A 775 7.67 6.00 -26.77
N ILE A 776 7.80 5.22 -25.70
CA ILE A 776 7.33 3.84 -25.62
C ILE A 776 6.18 3.74 -24.63
N ALA A 777 5.07 3.14 -25.06
CA ALA A 777 3.93 2.82 -24.20
C ALA A 777 3.11 1.67 -24.80
N ASP A 778 2.79 0.65 -24.01
CA ASP A 778 2.08 -0.56 -24.50
C ASP A 778 0.55 -0.45 -24.47
N GLY A 779 0.00 0.40 -23.61
CA GLY A 779 -1.45 0.63 -23.57
C GLY A 779 -1.95 1.54 -24.69
N THR A 780 -2.99 1.10 -25.39
CA THR A 780 -3.67 1.86 -26.47
C THR A 780 -4.09 3.24 -25.98
N SER A 781 -4.73 3.28 -24.81
CA SER A 781 -5.19 4.53 -24.21
C SER A 781 -4.02 5.45 -23.80
N CYS A 782 -2.89 4.89 -23.34
CA CYS A 782 -1.72 5.69 -23.02
C CYS A 782 -1.15 6.38 -24.26
N ARG A 783 -1.03 5.64 -25.38
CA ARG A 783 -0.58 6.21 -26.66
C ARG A 783 -1.51 7.34 -27.14
N SER A 784 -2.83 7.15 -27.04
CA SER A 784 -3.80 8.20 -27.36
C SER A 784 -3.62 9.44 -26.49
N GLN A 785 -3.39 9.30 -25.19
CA GLN A 785 -3.13 10.46 -24.31
C GLN A 785 -1.88 11.23 -24.74
N ILE A 786 -0.80 10.51 -25.03
CA ILE A 786 0.48 11.12 -25.40
C ILE A 786 0.34 11.88 -26.71
N LYS A 787 -0.33 11.27 -27.69
CA LYS A 787 -0.63 11.90 -28.97
C LYS A 787 -1.47 13.16 -28.81
N ASP A 788 -2.56 13.07 -28.06
CA ASP A 788 -3.49 14.20 -27.87
C ASP A 788 -2.89 15.33 -27.03
N GLY A 789 -2.14 14.99 -25.97
CA GLY A 789 -1.68 15.94 -24.96
C GLY A 789 -0.27 16.50 -25.20
N ALA A 790 0.58 15.79 -25.95
CA ALA A 790 1.96 16.21 -26.23
C ALA A 790 2.27 16.30 -27.73
N ALA A 791 1.34 15.94 -28.63
CA ALA A 791 1.57 15.91 -30.07
C ALA A 791 2.79 15.05 -30.48
N ARG A 792 3.06 13.98 -29.72
CA ARG A 792 4.12 13.01 -29.96
C ARG A 792 3.52 11.64 -30.24
N GLU A 793 4.12 10.90 -31.17
CA GLU A 793 3.74 9.52 -31.43
C GLU A 793 4.47 8.60 -30.43
N ALA A 794 3.71 7.79 -29.70
CA ALA A 794 4.25 6.74 -28.85
C ALA A 794 4.07 5.39 -29.54
N VAL A 795 5.08 4.53 -29.48
CA VAL A 795 5.06 3.20 -30.10
C VAL A 795 4.99 2.11 -29.05
N HIS A 796 4.35 1.00 -29.38
CA HIS A 796 4.36 -0.21 -28.55
C HIS A 796 5.74 -0.88 -28.62
N VAL A 797 6.23 -1.47 -27.52
CA VAL A 797 7.52 -2.21 -27.52
C VAL A 797 7.65 -3.21 -28.67
N VAL A 798 6.57 -3.95 -28.98
CA VAL A 798 6.59 -4.96 -30.05
C VAL A 798 6.84 -4.37 -31.43
N ARG A 799 6.42 -3.11 -31.66
CA ARG A 799 6.67 -2.41 -32.93
C ARG A 799 8.13 -2.02 -33.05
N LEU A 800 8.75 -1.61 -31.95
CA LEU A 800 10.16 -1.25 -31.94
C LEU A 800 11.04 -2.50 -32.18
N LEU A 801 10.73 -3.61 -31.50
CA LEU A 801 11.42 -4.88 -31.72
C LEU A 801 11.31 -5.34 -33.18
N ASP A 802 10.09 -5.34 -33.74
CA ASP A 802 9.85 -5.73 -35.14
C ASP A 802 10.63 -4.87 -36.15
N GLN A 803 10.80 -3.56 -35.87
CA GLN A 803 11.62 -2.68 -36.70
C GLN A 803 13.12 -3.04 -36.64
N GLN A 804 13.58 -3.57 -35.51
CA GLN A 804 14.97 -3.97 -35.31
C GLN A 804 15.25 -5.43 -35.69
N LEU A 805 14.24 -6.26 -35.98
CA LEU A 805 14.49 -7.62 -36.43
C LEU A 805 15.38 -7.64 -37.68
N ILE A 806 16.45 -8.43 -37.62
CA ILE A 806 17.21 -8.82 -38.81
C ILE A 806 16.34 -9.85 -39.53
N LYS A 807 15.92 -9.51 -40.76
CA LYS A 807 15.24 -10.46 -41.62
C LYS A 807 16.32 -11.30 -42.29
N ASP A 808 16.20 -12.62 -42.17
CA ASP A 808 16.97 -13.58 -42.97
C ASP A 808 16.69 -13.40 -44.47
#